data_AF-A0A9D5T2G0-F1
#
_entry.id   AF-A0A9D5T2G0-F1
#
_cell.length_a   1.000
_cell.length_b   1.000
_cell.length_c   1.000
_cell.angle_alpha   90.00
_cell.angle_beta   90.00
_cell.angle_gamma   90.00
#
_symmetry.space_group_name_H-M   'P 1'
#
loop_
_entity.id
_entity.type
_entity.pdbx_description
1 polymer ?
#
loop_
_entity_poly.entity_id
_entity_poly.type
_entity_poly.pdbx_seq_one_letter_code
_entity_poly.pdbx_strand_id
1 'polypeptide(L)'
;MAFYECKKCGKVMEVYDDAKFITCDGCFTTQPVNENGEVKQEEAANASVNTQAFIERAFLFLEDGEWEKADEYSEKVLDVEPKNAQAYLVKLMSDLKVRKREYLKDYPNHFVVNNNYQKILRFGDEAIIMEMKEAVDSIEERFQQQRAAAENYRIQQEELRLQQEREAAELRAQQAKAAEEYRQQQAKIAEEMRIQREKEAQEMRIKQEEERKISTYRNMLAVNPYDFAVNGNVEFMKNCINNLISLGDYEEAPKLIEKFKEVLYDRASQLRNYDSKEDKEYAKEVFEYLGDYKDSKIFLEEYQQKLNQENQEKLQMKAFKKATFKKKLKKAVIAIVSIVVVLAIAAVSLVVVFPIMKYNKALELLDEKKYAEAIEELDLIRGYKDSISLIRQARKDKAMVDSYNFAANIEKEGYKMQAAMAYGAAGDYEDAQEKSKELWDSFLKRKTFDAYFDVVAIKTGGTVYAESEYSEVNSWKGIVEVSAGEDFVVGLQDDGKVLLAGTSSFYETVDEFDYLDDVKDVEDWENIVSISANSTFVAGLKSDGTIVATGYRNDYLTGANNIVAIDTGYGHIVGLKPDGTVVAYGNNDNGQCNVKGWTDIVAISAGEYHTVGLRKDGTLVSTEFIDNPDSDYDSYSGQCDVREAGWKDIVAVAAGDTYTIAVKSDGRVLVTSGYGYVEETESWRKIIGVAAGQSYALALDDDGCLIYGSTNNYASQIRKP
;
A
#
# COMPACT_ATOMS: atom_id res chain seq x y z
N MET A 1 -90.39 -56.72 -7.72
CA MET A 1 -89.15 -57.53 -7.71
C MET A 1 -88.35 -57.15 -8.96
N ALA A 2 -87.34 -56.31 -8.78
CA ALA A 2 -86.54 -55.73 -9.87
C ALA A 2 -85.11 -56.26 -9.81
N PHE A 3 -84.45 -56.37 -10.96
CA PHE A 3 -83.05 -56.79 -11.06
C PHE A 3 -82.15 -55.57 -11.27
N TYR A 4 -81.13 -55.41 -10.43
CA TYR A 4 -80.20 -54.28 -10.46
C TYR A 4 -78.79 -54.73 -10.83
N GLU A 5 -78.17 -54.08 -11.82
CA GLU A 5 -76.77 -54.33 -12.21
C GLU A 5 -75.83 -53.30 -11.57
N CYS A 6 -74.86 -53.76 -10.78
CA CYS A 6 -73.89 -52.89 -10.11
C CYS A 6 -72.99 -52.17 -11.13
N LYS A 7 -73.09 -50.85 -11.25
CA LYS A 7 -72.29 -50.05 -12.20
C LYS A 7 -70.77 -50.11 -12.00
N LYS A 8 -70.29 -50.61 -10.86
CA LYS A 8 -68.86 -50.75 -10.58
C LYS A 8 -68.29 -52.11 -10.98
N CYS A 9 -69.09 -53.18 -10.95
CA CYS A 9 -68.58 -54.53 -11.21
C CYS A 9 -69.48 -55.41 -12.11
N GLY A 10 -70.60 -54.88 -12.63
CA GLY A 10 -71.51 -55.55 -13.58
C GLY A 10 -72.33 -56.70 -12.99
N LYS A 11 -72.33 -56.89 -11.66
CA LYS A 11 -73.05 -58.01 -11.02
C LYS A 11 -74.54 -57.66 -10.87
N VAL A 12 -75.41 -58.54 -11.37
CA VAL A 12 -76.87 -58.41 -11.26
C VAL A 12 -77.37 -59.00 -9.94
N MET A 13 -78.24 -58.28 -9.25
CA MET A 13 -78.77 -58.62 -7.92
C MET A 13 -80.29 -58.41 -7.88
N GLU A 14 -80.98 -59.16 -7.03
CA GLU A 14 -82.43 -59.03 -6.83
C GLU A 14 -82.75 -57.96 -5.78
N VAL A 15 -83.71 -57.10 -6.08
CA VAL A 15 -84.15 -56.00 -5.21
C VAL A 15 -85.66 -56.09 -4.95
N TYR A 16 -86.04 -55.93 -3.68
CA TYR A 16 -87.44 -55.84 -3.24
C TYR A 16 -87.90 -54.37 -3.26
N ASP A 17 -89.18 -54.13 -3.60
CA ASP A 17 -89.72 -52.86 -4.15
C ASP A 17 -89.78 -51.67 -3.14
N ASP A 18 -89.09 -51.77 -2.00
CA ASP A 18 -89.16 -50.83 -0.88
C ASP A 18 -87.78 -50.43 -0.30
N ALA A 19 -86.67 -50.82 -0.93
CA ALA A 19 -85.32 -50.45 -0.52
C ALA A 19 -84.87 -49.08 -1.07
N LYS A 20 -84.43 -48.14 -0.19
CA LYS A 20 -83.89 -46.81 -0.57
C LYS A 20 -82.40 -46.81 -0.92
N PHE A 21 -81.67 -47.83 -0.49
CA PHE A 21 -80.25 -48.02 -0.75
C PHE A 21 -79.99 -49.49 -1.01
N ILE A 22 -79.09 -49.80 -1.95
CA ILE A 22 -78.65 -51.16 -2.22
C ILE A 22 -77.13 -51.27 -2.08
N THR A 23 -76.69 -52.28 -1.35
CA THR A 23 -75.27 -52.62 -1.20
C THR A 23 -74.95 -53.82 -2.09
N CYS A 24 -73.87 -53.72 -2.87
CA CYS A 24 -73.50 -54.81 -3.76
C CYS A 24 -72.73 -55.92 -3.04
N ASP A 25 -73.25 -57.15 -3.08
CA ASP A 25 -72.64 -58.31 -2.41
C ASP A 25 -71.32 -58.77 -3.05
N GLY A 26 -70.95 -58.21 -4.20
CA GLY A 26 -69.69 -58.49 -4.90
C GLY A 26 -68.56 -57.53 -4.53
N CYS A 27 -68.85 -56.22 -4.49
CA CYS A 27 -67.84 -55.17 -4.28
C CYS A 27 -68.13 -54.27 -3.08
N PHE A 28 -69.15 -54.61 -2.28
CA PHE A 28 -69.59 -53.99 -1.02
C PHE A 28 -69.89 -52.49 -1.10
N THR A 29 -70.07 -51.95 -2.31
CA THR A 29 -70.36 -50.54 -2.52
C THR A 29 -71.87 -50.30 -2.35
N THR A 30 -72.26 -49.28 -1.58
CA THR A 30 -73.67 -48.93 -1.33
C THR A 30 -74.10 -47.74 -2.16
N GLN A 31 -75.25 -47.82 -2.82
CA GLN A 31 -75.75 -46.79 -3.75
C GLN A 31 -77.23 -46.45 -3.47
N PRO A 32 -77.62 -45.16 -3.54
CA PRO A 32 -79.01 -44.75 -3.42
C PRO A 32 -79.81 -45.12 -4.68
N VAL A 33 -81.05 -45.57 -4.49
CA VAL A 33 -82.00 -45.90 -5.56
C VAL A 33 -83.31 -45.14 -5.32
N ASN A 34 -83.99 -44.70 -6.39
CA ASN A 34 -85.32 -44.07 -6.27
C ASN A 34 -86.43 -45.15 -6.09
N GLU A 35 -87.67 -44.74 -5.84
CA GLU A 35 -88.81 -45.66 -5.57
C GLU A 35 -89.09 -46.67 -6.71
N ASN A 36 -88.45 -46.50 -7.87
CA ASN A 36 -88.55 -47.39 -9.03
C ASN A 36 -87.19 -48.00 -9.47
N GLY A 37 -86.12 -47.85 -8.70
CA GLY A 37 -84.82 -48.50 -8.96
C GLY A 37 -83.88 -47.86 -10.00
N GLU A 38 -84.10 -46.60 -10.41
CA GLU A 38 -83.25 -45.89 -11.38
C GLU A 38 -82.37 -44.77 -10.74
N VAL A 39 -81.19 -44.52 -11.34
CA VAL A 39 -80.19 -43.54 -10.86
C VAL A 39 -80.44 -42.16 -11.48
N LYS A 40 -80.41 -41.08 -10.68
CA LYS A 40 -80.33 -39.69 -11.18
C LYS A 40 -79.07 -39.49 -12.04
N GLN A 41 -79.23 -39.21 -13.33
CA GLN A 41 -78.17 -38.71 -14.20
C GLN A 41 -78.22 -37.19 -14.21
N GLU A 42 -77.23 -36.51 -13.60
CA GLU A 42 -76.77 -35.15 -13.92
C GLU A 42 -75.79 -34.71 -12.82
N GLU A 43 -74.47 -34.79 -13.05
CA GLU A 43 -73.47 -34.04 -12.25
C GLU A 43 -72.05 -34.07 -12.88
N ALA A 44 -71.68 -35.10 -13.64
CA ALA A 44 -70.30 -35.21 -14.19
C ALA A 44 -70.01 -34.34 -15.42
N ALA A 45 -70.99 -34.05 -16.29
CA ALA A 45 -70.77 -33.28 -17.53
C ALA A 45 -70.69 -31.76 -17.30
N ASN A 46 -71.31 -31.24 -16.24
CA ASN A 46 -71.26 -29.80 -15.91
C ASN A 46 -69.98 -29.41 -15.16
N ALA A 47 -69.31 -30.36 -14.49
CA ALA A 47 -68.06 -30.11 -13.77
C ALA A 47 -66.87 -29.88 -14.73
N SER A 48 -66.74 -30.68 -15.80
CA SER A 48 -65.62 -30.56 -16.76
C SER A 48 -65.71 -29.32 -17.67
N VAL A 49 -66.93 -28.80 -17.91
CA VAL A 49 -67.14 -27.56 -18.66
C VAL A 49 -66.74 -26.34 -17.83
N ASN A 50 -66.86 -26.43 -16.50
CA ASN A 50 -66.53 -25.34 -15.59
C ASN A 50 -65.01 -25.26 -15.33
N THR A 51 -64.31 -26.39 -15.24
CA THR A 51 -62.84 -26.43 -15.05
C THR A 51 -62.07 -25.88 -16.24
N GLN A 52 -62.50 -26.17 -17.47
CA GLN A 52 -61.89 -25.62 -18.69
C GLN A 52 -62.00 -24.09 -18.76
N ALA A 53 -63.17 -23.53 -18.43
CA ALA A 53 -63.37 -22.08 -18.42
C ALA A 53 -62.53 -21.38 -17.33
N PHE A 54 -62.29 -22.04 -16.18
CA PHE A 54 -61.39 -21.52 -15.15
C PHE A 54 -59.93 -21.53 -15.58
N ILE A 55 -59.46 -22.60 -16.23
CA ILE A 55 -58.10 -22.67 -16.80
C ILE A 55 -57.86 -21.57 -17.83
N GLU A 56 -58.77 -21.40 -18.79
CA GLU A 56 -58.64 -20.37 -19.83
C GLU A 56 -58.55 -18.97 -19.23
N ARG A 57 -59.39 -18.69 -18.22
CA ARG A 57 -59.33 -17.42 -17.50
C ARG A 57 -58.04 -17.26 -16.69
N ALA A 58 -57.52 -18.34 -16.11
CA ALA A 58 -56.26 -18.31 -15.39
C ALA A 58 -55.06 -17.97 -16.30
N PHE A 59 -55.04 -18.48 -17.54
CA PHE A 59 -54.04 -18.09 -18.54
C PHE A 59 -54.16 -16.63 -18.97
N LEU A 60 -55.38 -16.09 -19.11
CA LEU A 60 -55.55 -14.65 -19.36
C LEU A 60 -54.99 -13.79 -18.21
N PHE A 61 -55.20 -14.20 -16.96
CA PHE A 61 -54.60 -13.51 -15.81
C PHE A 61 -53.07 -13.56 -15.81
N LEU A 62 -52.45 -14.65 -16.26
CA LEU A 62 -50.99 -14.72 -16.44
C LEU A 62 -50.51 -13.71 -17.49
N GLU A 63 -51.21 -13.58 -18.62
CA GLU A 63 -50.87 -12.61 -19.67
C GLU A 63 -50.95 -11.16 -19.13
N ASP A 64 -51.99 -10.88 -18.36
CA ASP A 64 -52.20 -9.58 -17.70
C ASP A 64 -51.19 -9.32 -16.56
N GLY A 65 -50.49 -10.35 -16.07
CA GLY A 65 -49.55 -10.26 -14.94
C GLY A 65 -50.24 -10.27 -13.57
N GLU A 66 -51.48 -10.74 -13.51
CA GLU A 66 -52.28 -10.89 -12.29
C GLU A 66 -52.04 -12.27 -11.66
N TRP A 67 -50.82 -12.49 -11.15
CA TRP A 67 -50.32 -13.79 -10.66
C TRP A 67 -51.20 -14.43 -9.58
N GLU A 68 -51.64 -13.65 -8.60
CA GLU A 68 -52.48 -14.13 -7.50
C GLU A 68 -53.85 -14.61 -7.99
N LYS A 69 -54.42 -13.93 -9.00
CA LYS A 69 -55.70 -14.35 -9.59
C LYS A 69 -55.53 -15.56 -10.48
N ALA A 70 -54.43 -15.65 -11.24
CA ALA A 70 -54.10 -16.84 -11.99
C ALA A 70 -53.97 -18.06 -11.05
N ASP A 71 -53.28 -17.90 -9.92
CA ASP A 71 -53.12 -18.92 -8.90
C ASP A 71 -54.48 -19.32 -8.27
N GLU A 72 -55.31 -18.35 -7.88
CA GLU A 72 -56.65 -18.60 -7.32
C GLU A 72 -57.55 -19.39 -8.28
N TYR A 73 -57.52 -19.04 -9.57
CA TYR A 73 -58.33 -19.73 -10.58
C TYR A 73 -57.79 -21.13 -10.90
N SER A 74 -56.48 -21.34 -10.81
CA SER A 74 -55.90 -22.67 -10.91
C SER A 74 -56.29 -23.57 -9.72
N GLU A 75 -56.38 -23.03 -8.51
CA GLU A 75 -56.82 -23.78 -7.32
C GLU A 75 -58.28 -24.23 -7.44
N LYS A 76 -59.17 -23.37 -7.98
CA LYS A 76 -60.56 -23.75 -8.28
C LYS A 76 -60.66 -24.94 -9.22
N VAL A 77 -59.70 -25.09 -10.13
CA VAL A 77 -59.61 -26.25 -11.03
C VAL A 77 -59.11 -27.46 -10.26
N LEU A 78 -58.08 -27.31 -9.41
CA LEU A 78 -57.51 -28.39 -8.62
C LEU A 78 -58.46 -28.95 -7.54
N ASP A 79 -59.36 -28.12 -7.01
CA ASP A 79 -60.42 -28.55 -6.08
C ASP A 79 -61.37 -29.58 -6.72
N VAL A 80 -61.56 -29.51 -8.04
CA VAL A 80 -62.43 -30.40 -8.82
C VAL A 80 -61.62 -31.52 -9.49
N GLU A 81 -60.45 -31.17 -10.02
CA GLU A 81 -59.54 -32.07 -10.74
C GLU A 81 -58.11 -31.99 -10.17
N PRO A 82 -57.81 -32.70 -9.06
CA PRO A 82 -56.51 -32.60 -8.37
C PRO A 82 -55.29 -33.03 -9.18
N LYS A 83 -55.50 -33.67 -10.33
CA LYS A 83 -54.46 -34.16 -11.25
C LYS A 83 -54.43 -33.36 -12.56
N ASN A 84 -55.01 -32.17 -12.61
CA ASN A 84 -55.02 -31.35 -13.81
C ASN A 84 -53.65 -30.68 -14.03
N ALA A 85 -52.92 -31.14 -15.06
CA ALA A 85 -51.58 -30.64 -15.35
C ALA A 85 -51.56 -29.19 -15.87
N GLN A 86 -52.63 -28.73 -16.52
CA GLN A 86 -52.72 -27.33 -16.95
C GLN A 86 -52.87 -26.38 -15.76
N ALA A 87 -53.59 -26.79 -14.71
CA ALA A 87 -53.66 -26.02 -13.48
C ALA A 87 -52.28 -25.91 -12.82
N TYR A 88 -51.53 -27.02 -12.73
CA TYR A 88 -50.15 -26.97 -12.23
C TYR A 88 -49.20 -26.16 -13.12
N LEU A 89 -49.42 -26.12 -14.43
CA LEU A 89 -48.68 -25.23 -15.34
C LEU A 89 -48.97 -23.77 -15.05
N VAL A 90 -50.24 -23.40 -14.81
CA VAL A 90 -50.59 -22.03 -14.38
C VAL A 90 -49.90 -21.68 -13.06
N LYS A 91 -49.88 -22.59 -12.08
CA LYS A 91 -49.19 -22.37 -10.80
C LYS A 91 -47.69 -22.22 -10.99
N LEU A 92 -47.06 -23.08 -11.79
CA LEU A 92 -45.65 -22.96 -12.15
C LEU A 92 -45.36 -21.60 -12.78
N MET A 93 -46.15 -21.18 -13.75
CA MET A 93 -46.00 -19.88 -14.40
C MET A 93 -46.27 -18.70 -13.46
N SER A 94 -47.16 -18.86 -12.49
CA SER A 94 -47.42 -17.85 -11.44
C SER A 94 -46.22 -17.74 -10.49
N ASP A 95 -45.67 -18.87 -10.04
CA ASP A 95 -44.47 -18.95 -9.19
C ASP A 95 -43.26 -18.30 -9.88
N LEU A 96 -43.07 -18.63 -11.16
CA LEU A 96 -41.97 -18.13 -11.98
C LEU A 96 -42.25 -16.73 -12.56
N LYS A 97 -43.45 -16.17 -12.34
CA LYS A 97 -43.92 -14.90 -12.91
C LYS A 97 -43.76 -14.82 -14.43
N VAL A 98 -44.05 -15.93 -15.11
CA VAL A 98 -43.96 -16.06 -16.57
C VAL A 98 -45.33 -15.86 -17.20
N ARG A 99 -45.44 -14.85 -18.07
CA ARG A 99 -46.73 -14.46 -18.68
C ARG A 99 -47.25 -15.44 -19.74
N LYS A 100 -46.34 -16.10 -20.47
CA LYS A 100 -46.68 -17.02 -21.57
C LYS A 100 -45.84 -18.28 -21.54
N ARG A 101 -46.45 -19.40 -21.91
CA ARG A 101 -45.80 -20.72 -21.90
C ARG A 101 -44.53 -20.75 -22.76
N GLU A 102 -44.56 -20.06 -23.89
CA GLU A 102 -43.43 -19.93 -24.82
C GLU A 102 -42.17 -19.31 -24.19
N TYR A 103 -42.31 -18.54 -23.11
CA TYR A 103 -41.19 -17.89 -22.41
C TYR A 103 -40.58 -18.78 -21.32
N LEU A 104 -41.16 -19.96 -21.03
CA LEU A 104 -40.58 -20.88 -20.04
C LEU A 104 -39.20 -21.39 -20.48
N LYS A 105 -38.99 -21.61 -21.78
CA LYS A 105 -37.68 -22.00 -22.32
C LYS A 105 -36.63 -20.90 -22.15
N ASP A 106 -37.06 -19.64 -22.12
CA ASP A 106 -36.20 -18.45 -22.00
C ASP A 106 -36.06 -18.01 -20.53
N TYR A 107 -36.63 -18.77 -19.59
CA TYR A 107 -36.56 -18.44 -18.17
C TYR A 107 -35.10 -18.51 -17.68
N PRO A 108 -34.63 -17.55 -16.85
CA PRO A 108 -33.21 -17.39 -16.55
C PRO A 108 -32.61 -18.51 -15.69
N ASN A 109 -33.43 -19.26 -14.95
CA ASN A 109 -32.95 -20.26 -13.99
C ASN A 109 -33.54 -21.65 -14.24
N HIS A 110 -32.84 -22.70 -13.80
CA HIS A 110 -33.45 -24.03 -13.77
C HIS A 110 -34.64 -24.07 -12.81
N PHE A 111 -35.81 -24.45 -13.30
CA PHE A 111 -37.00 -24.66 -12.47
C PHE A 111 -37.33 -26.15 -12.25
N VAL A 112 -36.38 -27.05 -12.54
CA VAL A 112 -36.56 -28.50 -12.36
C VAL A 112 -36.91 -28.88 -10.93
N VAL A 113 -36.46 -28.11 -9.94
CA VAL A 113 -36.75 -28.33 -8.51
C VAL A 113 -38.14 -27.83 -8.09
N ASN A 114 -38.84 -27.05 -8.93
CA ASN A 114 -40.15 -26.52 -8.58
C ASN A 114 -41.18 -27.66 -8.45
N ASN A 115 -41.94 -27.63 -7.35
CA ASN A 115 -42.91 -28.68 -7.03
C ASN A 115 -44.05 -28.79 -8.07
N ASN A 116 -44.47 -27.67 -8.65
CA ASN A 116 -45.48 -27.64 -9.70
C ASN A 116 -44.93 -28.21 -11.02
N TYR A 117 -43.67 -27.93 -11.37
CA TYR A 117 -42.98 -28.61 -12.49
C TYR A 117 -42.98 -30.14 -12.32
N GLN A 118 -42.61 -30.63 -11.13
CA GLN A 118 -42.64 -32.06 -10.83
C GLN A 118 -44.04 -32.67 -10.94
N LYS A 119 -45.08 -31.93 -10.56
CA LYS A 119 -46.48 -32.36 -10.71
C LYS A 119 -46.95 -32.37 -12.17
N ILE A 120 -46.47 -31.44 -13.00
CA ILE A 120 -46.71 -31.47 -14.45
C ILE A 120 -46.08 -32.71 -15.07
N LEU A 121 -44.83 -33.04 -14.71
CA LEU A 121 -44.20 -34.29 -15.16
C LEU A 121 -44.94 -35.56 -14.71
N ARG A 122 -45.62 -35.49 -13.55
CA ARG A 122 -46.33 -36.64 -12.95
C ARG A 122 -47.74 -36.84 -13.50
N PHE A 123 -48.45 -35.77 -13.83
CA PHE A 123 -49.88 -35.80 -14.19
C PHE A 123 -50.17 -35.30 -15.61
N GLY A 124 -49.18 -34.74 -16.31
CA GLY A 124 -49.28 -34.25 -17.67
C GLY A 124 -49.46 -35.34 -18.70
N ASP A 125 -50.02 -34.96 -19.84
CA ASP A 125 -49.96 -35.76 -21.06
C ASP A 125 -48.59 -35.64 -21.72
N GLU A 126 -48.35 -36.45 -22.76
CA GLU A 126 -47.07 -36.48 -23.45
C GLU A 126 -46.69 -35.12 -24.06
N ALA A 127 -47.68 -34.33 -24.48
CA ALA A 127 -47.47 -33.03 -25.10
C ALA A 127 -46.92 -32.00 -24.09
N ILE A 128 -47.58 -31.84 -22.94
CA ILE A 128 -47.14 -30.85 -21.93
C ILE A 128 -45.82 -31.27 -21.27
N ILE A 129 -45.57 -32.58 -21.11
CA ILE A 129 -44.32 -33.10 -20.55
C ILE A 129 -43.15 -32.81 -21.49
N MET A 130 -43.34 -33.00 -22.81
CA MET A 130 -42.33 -32.72 -23.81
C MET A 130 -42.02 -31.22 -23.87
N GLU A 131 -43.04 -30.37 -23.89
CA GLU A 131 -42.89 -28.90 -23.84
C GLU A 131 -42.06 -28.45 -22.63
N MET A 132 -42.33 -29.00 -21.44
CA MET A 132 -41.59 -28.66 -20.22
C MET A 132 -40.14 -29.17 -20.22
N LYS A 133 -39.86 -30.30 -20.89
CA LYS A 133 -38.49 -30.81 -21.01
C LYS A 133 -37.68 -30.02 -22.04
N GLU A 134 -38.26 -29.70 -23.18
CA GLU A 134 -37.64 -28.83 -24.19
C GLU A 134 -37.30 -27.45 -23.61
N ALA A 135 -38.19 -26.90 -22.77
CA ALA A 135 -37.91 -25.66 -22.05
C ALA A 135 -36.68 -25.79 -21.15
N VAL A 136 -36.55 -26.88 -20.38
CA VAL A 136 -35.39 -27.13 -19.50
C VAL A 136 -34.11 -27.42 -20.28
N ASP A 137 -34.18 -28.17 -21.38
CA ASP A 137 -33.03 -28.48 -22.23
C ASP A 137 -32.48 -27.20 -22.89
N SER A 138 -33.36 -26.28 -23.30
CA SER A 138 -32.96 -24.97 -23.82
C SER A 138 -32.25 -24.11 -22.77
N ILE A 139 -32.69 -24.19 -21.50
CA ILE A 139 -32.03 -23.52 -20.38
C ILE A 139 -30.63 -24.13 -20.14
N GLU A 140 -30.52 -25.46 -20.09
CA GLU A 140 -29.25 -26.16 -19.89
C GLU A 140 -28.24 -25.82 -21.01
N GLU A 141 -28.68 -25.80 -22.27
CA GLU A 141 -27.81 -25.46 -23.40
C GLU A 141 -27.23 -24.05 -23.27
N ARG A 142 -28.03 -23.06 -22.83
CA ARG A 142 -27.53 -21.70 -22.55
C ARG A 142 -26.49 -21.70 -21.43
N PHE A 143 -26.73 -22.40 -20.33
CA PHE A 143 -25.76 -22.50 -19.23
C PHE A 143 -24.44 -23.14 -19.66
N GLN A 144 -24.48 -24.18 -20.50
CA GLN A 144 -23.26 -24.81 -21.03
C GLN A 144 -22.48 -23.85 -21.93
N GLN A 145 -23.16 -23.09 -22.79
CA GLN A 145 -22.53 -22.08 -23.64
C GLN A 145 -21.88 -20.97 -22.81
N GLN A 146 -22.56 -20.48 -21.76
CA GLN A 146 -22.01 -19.48 -20.85
C GLN A 146 -20.76 -19.98 -20.11
N ARG A 147 -20.74 -21.24 -19.63
CA ARG A 147 -19.56 -21.84 -19.00
C ARG A 147 -18.37 -21.93 -19.96
N ALA A 148 -18.62 -22.31 -21.21
CA ALA A 148 -17.58 -22.38 -22.24
C ALA A 148 -17.03 -20.98 -22.60
N ALA A 149 -17.91 -19.96 -22.66
CA ALA A 149 -17.51 -18.57 -22.91
C ALA A 149 -16.66 -18.01 -21.75
N ALA A 150 -17.07 -18.24 -20.50
CA ALA A 150 -16.33 -17.83 -19.31
C ALA A 150 -14.92 -18.45 -19.25
N GLU A 151 -14.80 -19.74 -19.60
CA GLU A 151 -13.51 -20.41 -19.64
C GLU A 151 -12.60 -19.85 -20.75
N ASN A 152 -13.14 -19.57 -21.93
CA ASN A 152 -12.40 -18.94 -23.02
C ASN A 152 -11.93 -17.51 -22.66
N TYR A 153 -12.78 -16.73 -21.98
CA TYR A 153 -12.43 -15.40 -21.51
C TYR A 153 -11.29 -15.46 -20.47
N ARG A 154 -11.35 -16.41 -19.54
CA ARG A 154 -10.27 -16.64 -18.55
C ARG A 154 -8.93 -16.91 -19.24
N ILE A 155 -8.94 -17.77 -20.26
CA ILE A 155 -7.73 -18.07 -21.06
C ILE A 155 -7.20 -16.80 -21.74
N GLN A 156 -8.08 -15.99 -22.36
CA GLN A 156 -7.68 -14.74 -23.01
C GLN A 156 -7.09 -13.72 -22.02
N GLN A 157 -7.68 -13.58 -20.82
CA GLN A 157 -7.16 -12.70 -19.78
C GLN A 157 -5.78 -13.16 -19.29
N GLU A 158 -5.58 -14.46 -19.13
CA GLU A 158 -4.29 -15.00 -18.73
C GLU A 158 -3.22 -14.84 -19.82
N GLU A 159 -3.57 -14.99 -21.10
CA GLU A 159 -2.69 -14.68 -22.23
C GLU A 159 -2.31 -13.20 -22.29
N LEU A 160 -3.28 -12.29 -22.10
CA LEU A 160 -3.05 -10.85 -22.07
C LEU A 160 -2.14 -10.46 -20.89
N ARG A 161 -2.39 -11.02 -19.71
CA ARG A 161 -1.53 -10.81 -18.52
C ARG A 161 -0.10 -11.24 -18.81
N LEU A 162 0.09 -12.43 -19.38
CA LEU A 162 1.41 -12.93 -19.75
C LEU A 162 2.09 -12.05 -20.81
N GLN A 163 1.34 -11.49 -21.75
CA GLN A 163 1.87 -10.55 -22.73
C GLN A 163 2.35 -9.25 -22.06
N GLN A 164 1.53 -8.66 -21.20
CA GLN A 164 1.88 -7.45 -20.46
C GLN A 164 3.09 -7.65 -19.56
N GLU A 165 3.20 -8.81 -18.90
CA GLU A 165 4.38 -9.17 -18.10
C GLU A 165 5.65 -9.26 -18.94
N ARG A 166 5.57 -9.83 -20.16
CA ARG A 166 6.71 -9.91 -21.09
C ARG A 166 7.15 -8.52 -21.55
N GLU A 167 6.22 -7.66 -21.95
CA GLU A 167 6.51 -6.28 -22.38
C GLU A 167 7.12 -5.47 -21.22
N ALA A 168 6.58 -5.62 -20.00
CA ALA A 168 7.13 -4.97 -18.80
C ALA A 168 8.54 -5.49 -18.45
N ALA A 169 8.79 -6.79 -18.59
CA ALA A 169 10.11 -7.38 -18.37
C ALA A 169 11.14 -6.86 -19.40
N GLU A 170 10.75 -6.73 -20.66
CA GLU A 170 11.60 -6.19 -21.71
C GLU A 170 11.95 -4.72 -21.46
N LEU A 171 10.95 -3.90 -21.08
CA LEU A 171 11.18 -2.50 -20.71
C LEU A 171 12.12 -2.37 -19.50
N ARG A 172 11.94 -3.21 -18.47
CA ARG A 172 12.85 -3.25 -17.30
C ARG A 172 14.28 -3.60 -17.70
N ALA A 173 14.45 -4.56 -18.62
CA ALA A 173 15.77 -4.93 -19.12
C ALA A 173 16.45 -3.78 -19.89
N GLN A 174 15.68 -3.05 -20.73
CA GLN A 174 16.18 -1.88 -21.45
C GLN A 174 16.59 -0.76 -20.48
N GLN A 175 15.76 -0.47 -19.47
CA GLN A 175 16.06 0.53 -18.45
C GLN A 175 17.28 0.14 -17.60
N ALA A 176 17.42 -1.13 -17.23
CA ALA A 176 18.59 -1.61 -16.48
C ALA A 176 19.88 -1.44 -17.28
N LYS A 177 19.84 -1.73 -18.60
CA LYS A 177 20.98 -1.51 -19.49
C LYS A 177 21.35 -0.03 -19.61
N ALA A 178 20.38 0.85 -19.81
CA ALA A 178 20.61 2.30 -19.87
C ALA A 178 21.18 2.83 -18.53
N ALA A 179 20.69 2.35 -17.39
CA ALA A 179 21.20 2.70 -16.07
C ALA A 179 22.64 2.20 -15.86
N GLU A 180 22.99 1.02 -16.37
CA GLU A 180 24.37 0.52 -16.32
C GLU A 180 25.32 1.36 -17.19
N GLU A 181 24.92 1.69 -18.41
CA GLU A 181 25.70 2.58 -19.30
C GLU A 181 25.93 3.96 -18.65
N TYR A 182 24.89 4.53 -18.04
CA TYR A 182 25.00 5.79 -17.30
C TYR A 182 25.94 5.67 -16.09
N ARG A 183 25.86 4.58 -15.30
CA ARG A 183 26.77 4.34 -14.17
C ARG A 183 28.23 4.20 -14.63
N GLN A 184 28.48 3.52 -15.74
CA GLN A 184 29.83 3.40 -16.31
C GLN A 184 30.36 4.76 -16.77
N GLN A 185 29.50 5.61 -17.36
CA GLN A 185 29.88 6.97 -17.75
C GLN A 185 30.21 7.83 -16.53
N GLN A 186 29.40 7.78 -15.47
CA GLN A 186 29.66 8.50 -14.22
C GLN A 186 30.94 8.02 -13.54
N ALA A 187 31.22 6.71 -13.55
CA ALA A 187 32.46 6.16 -12.99
C ALA A 187 33.71 6.66 -13.75
N LYS A 188 33.64 6.77 -15.09
CA LYS A 188 34.74 7.35 -15.89
C LYS A 188 34.98 8.82 -15.54
N ILE A 189 33.92 9.61 -15.47
CA ILE A 189 34.01 11.04 -15.11
C ILE A 189 34.57 11.20 -13.68
N ALA A 190 34.13 10.37 -12.73
CA ALA A 190 34.63 10.38 -11.36
C ALA A 190 36.14 10.03 -11.30
N GLU A 191 36.59 9.05 -12.07
CA GLU A 191 37.99 8.65 -12.12
C GLU A 191 38.86 9.73 -12.79
N GLU A 192 38.40 10.36 -13.87
CA GLU A 192 39.08 11.51 -14.48
C GLU A 192 39.20 12.69 -13.50
N MET A 193 38.14 12.98 -12.74
CA MET A 193 38.18 13.98 -11.68
C MET A 193 39.15 13.61 -10.55
N ARG A 194 39.23 12.32 -10.16
CA ARG A 194 40.19 11.84 -9.15
C ARG A 194 41.63 12.06 -9.60
N ILE A 195 41.96 11.65 -10.83
CA ILE A 195 43.28 11.82 -11.43
C ILE A 195 43.64 13.31 -11.50
N GLN A 196 42.69 14.17 -11.86
CA GLN A 196 42.92 15.62 -11.92
C GLN A 196 43.22 16.21 -10.53
N ARG A 197 42.43 15.84 -9.50
CA ARG A 197 42.69 16.28 -8.12
C ARG A 197 44.03 15.79 -7.60
N GLU A 198 44.44 14.57 -7.95
CA GLU A 198 45.76 14.04 -7.55
C GLU A 198 46.91 14.82 -8.19
N LYS A 199 46.79 15.19 -9.48
CA LYS A 199 47.76 16.05 -10.15
C LYS A 199 47.85 17.43 -9.49
N GLU A 200 46.71 18.08 -9.26
CA GLU A 200 46.66 19.39 -8.59
C GLU A 200 47.24 19.34 -7.17
N ALA A 201 46.95 18.28 -6.41
CA ALA A 201 47.53 18.07 -5.09
C ALA A 201 49.05 17.84 -5.15
N GLN A 202 49.55 17.12 -6.16
CA GLN A 202 50.98 16.91 -6.36
C GLN A 202 51.70 18.21 -6.73
N GLU A 203 51.14 19.00 -7.63
CA GLU A 203 51.67 20.34 -7.98
C GLU A 203 51.72 21.26 -6.76
N MET A 204 50.65 21.25 -5.94
CA MET A 204 50.60 22.03 -4.71
C MET A 204 51.68 21.58 -3.71
N ARG A 205 51.92 20.27 -3.56
CA ARG A 205 52.99 19.73 -2.70
C ARG A 205 54.37 20.17 -3.15
N ILE A 206 54.65 20.13 -4.46
CA ILE A 206 55.92 20.58 -5.03
C ILE A 206 56.12 22.06 -4.73
N LYS A 207 55.10 22.89 -4.97
CA LYS A 207 55.16 24.33 -4.70
C LYS A 207 55.38 24.63 -3.20
N GLN A 208 54.68 23.94 -2.31
CA GLN A 208 54.85 24.08 -0.87
C GLN A 208 56.26 23.65 -0.41
N GLU A 209 56.82 22.58 -1.00
CA GLU A 209 58.17 22.14 -0.70
C GLU A 209 59.21 23.16 -1.17
N GLU A 210 59.02 23.76 -2.35
CA GLU A 210 59.87 24.82 -2.88
C GLU A 210 59.82 26.09 -2.01
N GLU A 211 58.62 26.54 -1.62
CA GLU A 211 58.42 27.66 -0.70
C GLU A 211 59.05 27.39 0.68
N ARG A 212 58.97 26.16 1.17
CA ARG A 212 59.63 25.71 2.41
C ARG A 212 61.16 25.77 2.27
N LYS A 213 61.72 25.33 1.14
CA LYS A 213 63.17 25.41 0.88
C LYS A 213 63.65 26.86 0.81
N ILE A 214 62.92 27.73 0.09
CA ILE A 214 63.20 29.17 -0.02
C ILE A 214 63.19 29.83 1.36
N SER A 215 62.14 29.61 2.15
CA SER A 215 62.00 30.23 3.47
C SER A 215 63.07 29.75 4.45
N THR A 216 63.35 28.44 4.47
CA THR A 216 64.41 27.86 5.32
C THR A 216 65.77 28.44 4.96
N TYR A 217 66.13 28.48 3.67
CA TYR A 217 67.39 29.04 3.21
C TYR A 217 67.53 30.53 3.53
N ARG A 218 66.48 31.33 3.29
CA ARG A 218 66.45 32.77 3.63
C ARG A 218 66.66 33.00 5.13
N ASN A 219 66.01 32.21 5.97
CA ASN A 219 66.18 32.31 7.42
C ASN A 219 67.63 31.99 7.83
N MET A 220 68.25 30.98 7.23
CA MET A 220 69.64 30.61 7.54
C MET A 220 70.65 31.67 7.05
N LEU A 221 70.39 32.33 5.92
CA LEU A 221 71.21 33.46 5.45
C LEU A 221 71.21 34.64 6.42
N ALA A 222 70.10 34.87 7.12
CA ALA A 222 69.97 35.94 8.11
C ALA A 222 70.67 35.62 9.44
N VAL A 223 71.02 34.36 9.70
CA VAL A 223 71.72 33.95 10.92
C VAL A 223 73.21 34.24 10.78
N ASN A 224 73.75 35.06 11.68
CA ASN A 224 75.18 35.26 11.81
C ASN A 224 75.78 34.21 12.79
N PRO A 225 76.53 33.21 12.30
CA PRO A 225 77.00 32.09 13.13
C PRO A 225 77.94 32.51 14.27
N TYR A 226 78.63 33.64 14.14
CA TYR A 226 79.54 34.14 15.17
C TYR A 226 78.81 34.59 16.44
N ASP A 227 77.62 35.19 16.31
CA ASP A 227 76.87 35.71 17.46
C ASP A 227 76.39 34.57 18.37
N PHE A 228 76.08 33.41 17.81
CA PHE A 228 75.57 32.26 18.56
C PHE A 228 76.68 31.35 19.09
N ALA A 229 77.81 31.24 18.39
CA ALA A 229 78.98 30.51 18.88
C ALA A 229 79.61 31.15 20.12
N VAL A 230 79.54 32.48 20.25
CA VAL A 230 80.06 33.19 21.44
C VAL A 230 79.17 32.95 22.67
N ASN A 231 77.85 32.86 22.47
CA ASN A 231 76.86 32.71 23.54
C ASN A 231 76.65 31.27 24.05
N GLY A 232 77.41 30.29 23.54
CA GLY A 232 77.40 28.92 24.05
C GLY A 232 76.22 28.05 23.60
N ASN A 233 75.43 28.47 22.60
CA ASN A 233 74.22 27.75 22.17
C ASN A 233 74.52 26.72 21.06
N VAL A 234 75.16 25.61 21.43
CA VAL A 234 75.54 24.51 20.50
C VAL A 234 74.31 23.93 19.79
N GLU A 235 73.23 23.71 20.54
CA GLU A 235 72.03 23.04 20.02
C GLU A 235 71.35 23.86 18.93
N PHE A 236 71.29 25.18 19.06
CA PHE A 236 70.80 26.05 18.00
C PHE A 236 71.64 25.95 16.73
N MET A 237 72.97 25.95 16.86
CA MET A 237 73.89 25.84 15.73
C MET A 237 73.82 24.47 15.04
N LYS A 238 73.68 23.38 15.81
CA LYS A 238 73.39 22.04 15.30
C LYS A 238 72.09 22.01 14.50
N ASN A 239 71.03 22.63 15.03
CA ASN A 239 69.74 22.71 14.35
C ASN A 239 69.82 23.54 13.06
N CYS A 240 70.58 24.63 13.03
CA CYS A 240 70.85 25.38 11.80
C CYS A 240 71.57 24.52 10.74
N ILE A 241 72.62 23.78 11.13
CA ILE A 241 73.36 22.89 10.23
C ILE A 241 72.46 21.75 9.73
N ASN A 242 71.67 21.11 10.60
CA ASN A 242 70.74 20.04 10.21
C ASN A 242 69.64 20.55 9.28
N ASN A 243 69.11 21.75 9.52
CA ASN A 243 68.15 22.39 8.61
C ASN A 243 68.78 22.66 7.24
N LEU A 244 70.02 23.12 7.18
CA LEU A 244 70.74 23.30 5.91
C LEU A 244 71.03 21.97 5.21
N ILE A 245 71.42 20.93 5.94
CA ILE A 245 71.63 19.58 5.38
C ILE A 245 70.33 19.06 4.75
N SER A 246 69.18 19.35 5.37
CA SER A 246 67.87 18.95 4.83
C SER A 246 67.51 19.62 3.50
N LEU A 247 68.23 20.69 3.11
CA LEU A 247 68.06 21.37 1.82
C LEU A 247 68.86 20.72 0.67
N GLY A 248 69.79 19.80 0.96
CA GLY A 248 70.64 19.17 -0.06
C GLY A 248 71.50 20.19 -0.83
N ASP A 249 71.47 20.11 -2.16
CA ASP A 249 72.22 20.98 -3.09
C ASP A 249 71.46 22.28 -3.46
N TYR A 250 70.47 22.68 -2.66
CA TYR A 250 69.73 23.91 -2.92
C TYR A 250 70.62 25.15 -2.73
N GLU A 251 70.79 25.93 -3.81
CA GLU A 251 71.59 27.16 -3.84
C GLU A 251 73.00 26.94 -3.26
N GLU A 252 73.44 27.82 -2.35
CA GLU A 252 74.73 27.72 -1.68
C GLU A 252 74.64 27.09 -0.28
N ALA A 253 73.59 26.30 0.03
CA ALA A 253 73.45 25.65 1.33
C ALA A 253 74.70 24.85 1.76
N PRO A 254 75.40 24.09 0.87
CA PRO A 254 76.66 23.43 1.23
C PRO A 254 77.77 24.38 1.69
N LYS A 255 77.89 25.57 1.07
CA LYS A 255 78.87 26.58 1.47
C LYS A 255 78.51 27.18 2.83
N LEU A 256 77.22 27.38 3.09
CA LEU A 256 76.75 27.90 4.37
C LEU A 256 76.95 26.87 5.50
N ILE A 257 76.74 25.57 5.23
CA ILE A 257 77.07 24.48 6.16
C ILE A 257 78.55 24.53 6.55
N GLU A 258 79.44 24.66 5.56
CA GLU A 258 80.88 24.78 5.81
C GLU A 258 81.21 25.97 6.70
N LYS A 259 80.63 27.14 6.41
CA LYS A 259 80.81 28.35 7.25
C LYS A 259 80.35 28.12 8.69
N PHE A 260 79.20 27.47 8.91
CA PHE A 260 78.71 27.19 10.26
C PHE A 260 79.59 26.17 11.01
N LYS A 261 80.05 25.12 10.32
CA LYS A 261 80.99 24.13 10.88
C LYS A 261 82.32 24.76 11.24
N GLU A 262 82.83 25.65 10.39
CA GLU A 262 84.07 26.37 10.63
C GLU A 262 84.00 27.27 11.88
N VAL A 263 82.92 28.05 12.02
CA VAL A 263 82.74 28.91 13.21
C VAL A 263 82.61 28.08 14.50
N LEU A 264 81.88 26.96 14.47
CA LEU A 264 81.81 26.04 15.60
C LEU A 264 83.16 25.45 15.95
N TYR A 265 83.89 24.98 14.93
CA TYR A 265 85.21 24.38 15.08
C TYR A 265 86.21 25.37 15.68
N ASP A 266 86.25 26.61 15.18
CA ASP A 266 87.17 27.65 15.66
C ASP A 266 86.88 28.01 17.13
N ARG A 267 85.60 28.12 17.49
CA ARG A 267 85.20 28.39 18.87
C ARG A 267 85.56 27.24 19.82
N ALA A 268 85.24 26.00 19.45
CA ALA A 268 85.62 24.82 20.25
C ALA A 268 87.14 24.70 20.38
N SER A 269 87.90 25.04 19.33
CA SER A 269 89.36 25.06 19.33
C SER A 269 89.97 26.13 20.23
N GLN A 270 89.29 27.26 20.42
CA GLN A 270 89.70 28.27 21.41
C GLN A 270 89.41 27.80 22.84
N LEU A 271 88.24 27.22 23.07
CA LEU A 271 87.76 26.83 24.40
C LEU A 271 88.44 25.57 24.96
N ARG A 272 88.99 24.69 24.10
CA ARG A 272 89.69 23.47 24.54
C ARG A 272 90.91 23.69 25.44
N ASN A 273 91.47 24.90 25.43
CA ASN A 273 92.66 25.28 26.21
C ASN A 273 92.31 25.96 27.56
N TYR A 274 91.03 26.20 27.86
CA TYR A 274 90.60 26.79 29.12
C TYR A 274 90.38 25.71 30.18
N ASP A 275 90.58 26.04 31.46
CA ASP A 275 90.46 25.09 32.57
C ASP A 275 89.05 24.92 33.14
N SER A 276 88.07 25.68 32.66
CA SER A 276 86.70 25.56 33.12
C SER A 276 86.08 24.23 32.65
N LYS A 277 85.30 23.60 33.53
CA LYS A 277 84.60 22.34 33.21
C LYS A 277 83.56 22.53 32.11
N GLU A 278 82.87 23.67 32.12
CA GLU A 278 81.81 24.02 31.17
C GLU A 278 82.38 24.25 29.76
N ASP A 279 83.53 24.91 29.62
CA ASP A 279 84.20 25.13 28.34
C ASP A 279 84.73 23.83 27.71
N LYS A 280 85.25 22.91 28.54
CA LYS A 280 85.70 21.58 28.10
C LYS A 280 84.53 20.70 27.66
N GLU A 281 83.39 20.79 28.34
CA GLU A 281 82.17 20.05 27.99
C GLU A 281 81.54 20.58 26.70
N TYR A 282 81.49 21.91 26.53
CA TYR A 282 81.10 22.57 25.27
C TYR A 282 81.99 22.15 24.10
N ALA A 283 83.32 22.23 24.26
CA ALA A 283 84.26 21.87 23.19
C ALA A 283 84.11 20.40 22.79
N LYS A 284 83.94 19.50 23.76
CA LYS A 284 83.69 18.08 23.53
C LYS A 284 82.40 17.86 22.74
N GLU A 285 81.29 18.46 23.16
CA GLU A 285 79.99 18.32 22.50
C GLU A 285 80.02 18.79 21.04
N VAL A 286 80.73 19.89 20.76
CA VAL A 286 80.91 20.41 19.41
C VAL A 286 81.76 19.48 18.55
N PHE A 287 82.92 19.01 19.06
CA PHE A 287 83.77 18.08 18.31
C PHE A 287 83.12 16.73 18.06
N GLU A 288 82.29 16.22 18.98
CA GLU A 288 81.49 15.00 18.78
C GLU A 288 80.49 15.16 17.63
N TYR A 289 79.83 16.32 17.52
CA TYR A 289 78.92 16.61 16.42
C TYR A 289 79.63 16.82 15.07
N LEU A 290 80.80 17.47 15.09
CA LEU A 290 81.59 17.74 13.89
C LEU A 290 82.23 16.48 13.28
N GLY A 291 82.46 15.43 14.08
CA GLY A 291 82.89 14.12 13.60
C GLY A 291 84.21 14.18 12.82
N ASP A 292 84.19 13.78 11.54
CA ASP A 292 85.36 13.78 10.64
C ASP A 292 85.81 15.18 10.17
N TYR A 293 85.17 16.25 10.63
CA TYR A 293 85.54 17.59 10.23
C TYR A 293 86.89 18.01 10.84
N LYS A 294 87.87 18.31 9.98
CA LYS A 294 89.25 18.68 10.37
C LYS A 294 89.84 17.64 11.35
N ASP A 295 90.44 18.06 12.45
CA ASP A 295 91.06 17.19 13.46
C ASP A 295 90.13 16.84 14.64
N SER A 296 88.82 17.06 14.52
CA SER A 296 87.86 16.90 15.63
C SER A 296 87.89 15.49 16.25
N LYS A 297 88.00 14.42 15.44
CA LYS A 297 88.18 13.03 15.95
C LYS A 297 89.49 12.83 16.70
N ILE A 298 90.59 13.37 16.18
CA ILE A 298 91.91 13.26 16.80
C ILE A 298 91.87 13.92 18.19
N PHE A 299 91.26 15.10 18.28
CA PHE A 299 91.08 15.77 19.56
C PHE A 299 90.22 14.97 20.55
N LEU A 300 89.12 14.35 20.10
CA LEU A 300 88.29 13.51 20.96
C LEU A 300 89.03 12.28 21.48
N GLU A 301 89.87 11.66 20.64
CA GLU A 301 90.72 10.53 21.03
C GLU A 301 91.75 10.97 22.09
N GLU A 302 92.42 12.11 21.90
CA GLU A 302 93.36 12.67 22.89
C GLU A 302 92.66 13.07 24.20
N TYR A 303 91.48 13.70 24.12
CA TYR A 303 90.66 14.06 25.26
C TYR A 303 90.20 12.81 26.04
N GLN A 304 89.77 11.76 25.34
CA GLN A 304 89.44 10.48 25.94
C GLN A 304 90.64 9.78 26.54
N GLN A 305 91.83 9.85 25.94
CA GLN A 305 93.06 9.29 26.53
C GLN A 305 93.43 9.99 27.83
N LYS A 306 93.36 11.33 27.89
CA LYS A 306 93.58 12.10 29.12
C LYS A 306 92.53 11.78 30.19
N LEU A 307 91.26 11.76 29.81
CA LEU A 307 90.17 11.38 30.70
C LEU A 307 90.31 9.92 31.19
N ASN A 308 90.82 9.02 30.35
CA ASN A 308 91.08 7.63 30.70
C ASN A 308 92.29 7.50 31.65
N GLN A 309 93.31 8.35 31.55
CA GLN A 309 94.39 8.42 32.55
C GLN A 309 93.86 8.92 33.91
N GLU A 310 93.12 10.03 33.93
CA GLU A 310 92.49 10.55 35.17
C GLU A 310 91.47 9.57 35.77
N ASN A 311 90.70 8.90 34.90
CA ASN A 311 89.79 7.86 35.33
C ASN A 311 90.53 6.60 35.76
N GLN A 312 91.69 6.24 35.19
CA GLN A 312 92.52 5.12 35.66
C GLN A 312 93.06 5.38 37.06
N GLU A 313 93.45 6.61 37.39
CA GLU A 313 93.81 6.99 38.77
C GLU A 313 92.61 6.87 39.72
N LYS A 314 91.41 7.30 39.29
CA LYS A 314 90.15 7.08 40.04
C LYS A 314 89.71 5.61 40.06
N LEU A 315 90.04 4.83 39.04
CA LEU A 315 89.71 3.41 38.90
C LEU A 315 90.65 2.56 39.74
N GLN A 316 91.92 2.93 39.92
CA GLN A 316 92.83 2.29 40.87
C GLN A 316 92.33 2.47 42.32
N MET A 317 91.66 3.58 42.61
CA MET A 317 90.95 3.81 43.88
C MET A 317 89.64 2.99 44.01
N LYS A 318 88.98 2.65 42.89
CA LYS A 318 87.73 1.84 42.85
C LYS A 318 87.96 0.34 42.61
N ALA A 319 89.11 -0.06 42.07
CA ALA A 319 89.48 -1.43 41.72
C ALA A 319 89.92 -2.27 42.93
N PHE A 320 90.20 -1.64 44.07
CA PHE A 320 90.19 -2.32 45.37
C PHE A 320 88.81 -2.88 45.74
N LYS A 321 87.71 -2.30 45.22
CA LYS A 321 86.33 -2.63 45.62
C LYS A 321 85.56 -3.55 44.66
N LYS A 322 86.11 -3.95 43.52
CA LYS A 322 85.32 -4.66 42.48
C LYS A 322 86.06 -5.85 41.83
N ALA A 323 86.86 -6.56 42.62
CA ALA A 323 87.40 -7.89 42.28
C ALA A 323 86.38 -9.03 42.50
N THR A 324 85.13 -8.69 42.80
CA THR A 324 84.02 -9.65 42.92
C THR A 324 83.02 -9.36 41.80
N PHE A 325 82.54 -10.41 41.14
CA PHE A 325 81.37 -10.36 40.25
C PHE A 325 81.60 -10.12 38.75
N LYS A 326 82.43 -10.96 38.12
CA LYS A 326 82.22 -11.35 36.71
C LYS A 326 82.43 -12.85 36.53
N LYS A 327 81.39 -13.65 36.77
CA LYS A 327 81.28 -15.01 36.22
C LYS A 327 79.84 -15.52 36.31
N LYS A 328 79.01 -15.18 35.32
CA LYS A 328 78.11 -16.10 34.62
C LYS A 328 77.30 -15.33 33.58
N LEU A 329 77.88 -15.37 32.39
CA LEU A 329 77.30 -15.07 31.09
C LEU A 329 76.20 -16.11 30.76
N LYS A 330 75.28 -15.75 29.85
CA LYS A 330 74.51 -16.62 28.91
C LYS A 330 73.16 -17.23 29.37
N LYS A 331 72.03 -16.70 28.90
CA LYS A 331 71.34 -17.17 27.66
C LYS A 331 69.94 -16.55 27.45
N ALA A 332 69.87 -15.80 26.35
CA ALA A 332 68.71 -15.51 25.50
C ALA A 332 67.64 -16.61 25.42
N VAL A 333 66.48 -16.40 26.07
CA VAL A 333 65.23 -17.18 25.86
C VAL A 333 63.99 -16.27 25.74
N ILE A 334 64.09 -14.96 26.00
CA ILE A 334 62.93 -14.05 26.12
C ILE A 334 62.29 -13.66 24.76
N ALA A 335 62.98 -13.81 23.63
CA ALA A 335 62.51 -13.30 22.33
C ALA A 335 61.36 -14.10 21.68
N ILE A 336 61.12 -15.37 22.06
CA ILE A 336 60.12 -16.23 21.40
C ILE A 336 58.77 -16.23 22.14
N VAL A 337 58.76 -16.10 23.47
CA VAL A 337 57.52 -15.93 24.27
C VAL A 337 56.88 -14.56 23.99
N SER A 338 57.70 -13.55 23.73
CA SER A 338 57.25 -12.19 23.39
C SER A 338 56.39 -12.15 22.14
N ILE A 339 56.73 -12.93 21.10
CA ILE A 339 56.02 -12.92 19.82
C ILE A 339 54.66 -13.62 19.94
N VAL A 340 54.57 -14.72 20.69
CA VAL A 340 53.30 -15.44 20.92
C VAL A 340 52.35 -14.63 21.81
N VAL A 341 52.88 -13.95 22.84
CA VAL A 341 52.09 -13.04 23.68
C VAL A 341 51.61 -11.82 22.88
N VAL A 342 52.45 -11.25 22.02
CA VAL A 342 52.05 -10.13 21.13
C VAL A 342 51.00 -10.57 20.12
N LEU A 343 51.13 -11.76 19.52
CA LEU A 343 50.12 -12.30 18.60
C LEU A 343 48.80 -12.63 19.31
N ALA A 344 48.85 -13.16 20.54
CA ALA A 344 47.66 -13.40 21.36
C ALA A 344 46.98 -12.09 21.81
N ILE A 345 47.74 -11.08 22.21
CA ILE A 345 47.23 -9.73 22.54
C ILE A 345 46.64 -9.06 21.29
N ALA A 346 47.29 -9.19 20.13
CA ALA A 346 46.77 -8.68 18.86
C ALA A 346 45.47 -9.39 18.45
N ALA A 347 45.37 -10.71 18.64
CA ALA A 347 44.16 -11.48 18.40
C ALA A 347 43.02 -11.07 19.34
N VAL A 348 43.28 -10.90 20.65
CA VAL A 348 42.28 -10.38 21.61
C VAL A 348 41.86 -8.96 21.28
N SER A 349 42.81 -8.12 20.84
CA SER A 349 42.51 -6.73 20.43
C SER A 349 41.61 -6.69 19.19
N LEU A 350 41.84 -7.56 18.21
CA LEU A 350 41.04 -7.66 16.98
C LEU A 350 39.68 -8.31 17.19
N VAL A 351 39.58 -9.34 18.04
CA VAL A 351 38.34 -10.14 18.20
C VAL A 351 37.42 -9.59 19.29
N VAL A 352 37.96 -8.88 20.29
CA VAL A 352 37.18 -8.42 21.45
C VAL A 352 37.19 -6.90 21.58
N VAL A 353 38.37 -6.27 21.60
CA VAL A 353 38.47 -4.81 21.88
C VAL A 353 37.93 -3.98 20.72
N PHE A 354 38.30 -4.31 19.48
CA PHE A 354 37.84 -3.61 18.30
C PHE A 354 36.30 -3.65 18.17
N PRO A 355 35.61 -4.80 18.26
CA PRO A 355 34.15 -4.82 18.22
C PRO A 355 33.47 -4.05 19.36
N ILE A 356 34.00 -4.12 20.59
CA ILE A 356 33.46 -3.35 21.73
C ILE A 356 33.55 -1.84 21.48
N MET A 357 34.71 -1.35 21.01
CA MET A 357 34.89 0.07 20.73
C MET A 357 33.94 0.58 19.64
N LYS A 358 33.81 -0.17 18.54
CA LYS A 358 32.92 0.19 17.44
C LYS A 358 31.46 0.15 17.85
N TYR A 359 31.06 -0.86 18.63
CA TYR A 359 29.72 -0.97 19.16
C TYR A 359 29.35 0.19 20.09
N ASN A 360 30.23 0.55 21.03
CA ASN A 360 29.96 1.68 21.95
C ASN A 360 29.91 3.02 21.21
N LYS A 361 30.82 3.25 20.25
CA LYS A 361 30.78 4.45 19.41
C LYS A 361 29.49 4.51 18.58
N ALA A 362 29.03 3.37 18.05
CA ALA A 362 27.77 3.32 17.34
C ALA A 362 26.59 3.69 18.25
N LEU A 363 26.56 3.23 19.50
CA LEU A 363 25.52 3.62 20.46
C LEU A 363 25.52 5.14 20.74
N GLU A 364 26.70 5.74 20.95
CA GLU A 364 26.83 7.20 21.10
C GLU A 364 26.29 7.95 19.87
N LEU A 365 26.61 7.47 18.67
CA LEU A 365 26.12 8.08 17.42
C LEU A 365 24.60 7.92 17.26
N LEU A 366 24.01 6.81 17.71
CA LEU A 366 22.56 6.61 17.72
C LEU A 366 21.88 7.58 18.70
N ASP A 367 22.45 7.78 19.89
CA ASP A 367 21.96 8.77 20.87
C ASP A 367 22.06 10.20 20.31
N GLU A 368 23.07 10.50 19.50
CA GLU A 368 23.23 11.76 18.78
C GLU A 368 22.36 11.87 17.51
N LYS A 369 21.52 10.88 17.20
CA LYS A 369 20.72 10.77 15.96
C LYS A 369 21.56 10.79 14.66
N LYS A 370 22.86 10.46 14.73
CA LYS A 370 23.77 10.36 13.58
C LYS A 370 23.73 8.96 12.96
N TYR A 371 22.54 8.59 12.48
CA TYR A 371 22.26 7.22 12.04
C TYR A 371 23.16 6.71 10.91
N ALA A 372 23.56 7.56 9.96
CA ALA A 372 24.44 7.17 8.85
C ALA A 372 25.82 6.71 9.37
N GLU A 373 26.44 7.51 10.24
CA GLU A 373 27.73 7.20 10.87
C GLU A 373 27.62 5.98 11.78
N ALA A 374 26.51 5.85 12.52
CA ALA A 374 26.26 4.69 13.38
C ALA A 374 26.16 3.38 12.57
N ILE A 375 25.47 3.41 11.41
CA ILE A 375 25.35 2.25 10.52
C ILE A 375 26.73 1.84 10.00
N GLU A 376 27.58 2.78 9.58
CA GLU A 376 28.95 2.48 9.14
C GLU A 376 29.76 1.77 10.22
N GLU A 377 29.69 2.27 11.46
CA GLU A 377 30.41 1.66 12.58
C GLU A 377 29.88 0.26 12.95
N LEU A 378 28.55 0.04 12.86
CA LEU A 378 27.93 -1.27 13.08
C LEU A 378 28.20 -2.27 11.94
N ASP A 379 28.29 -1.81 10.69
CA ASP A 379 28.50 -2.68 9.53
C ASP A 379 29.89 -3.34 9.59
N LEU A 380 30.90 -2.64 10.13
CA LEU A 380 32.25 -3.16 10.41
C LEU A 380 32.25 -4.33 11.41
N ILE A 381 31.18 -4.49 12.19
CA ILE A 381 31.05 -5.50 13.26
C ILE A 381 29.77 -6.33 13.09
N ARG A 382 29.34 -6.58 11.85
CA ARG A 382 28.17 -7.43 11.57
C ARG A 382 28.24 -8.77 12.29
N GLY A 383 27.20 -9.08 13.07
CA GLY A 383 27.09 -10.33 13.84
C GLY A 383 27.68 -10.26 15.26
N TYR A 384 28.23 -9.11 15.66
CA TYR A 384 28.59 -8.83 17.05
C TYR A 384 27.37 -8.31 17.84
N LYS A 385 26.98 -9.03 18.90
CA LYS A 385 25.78 -8.74 19.70
C LYS A 385 24.53 -8.60 18.80
N ASP A 386 23.73 -7.57 19.03
CA ASP A 386 22.52 -7.19 18.32
C ASP A 386 22.78 -6.17 17.19
N SER A 387 24.03 -6.06 16.68
CA SER A 387 24.39 -5.06 15.66
C SER A 387 23.50 -5.09 14.42
N ILE A 388 23.03 -6.27 14.00
CA ILE A 388 22.09 -6.41 12.87
C ILE A 388 20.72 -5.78 13.20
N SER A 389 20.23 -5.96 14.42
CA SER A 389 18.97 -5.36 14.88
C SER A 389 19.10 -3.84 14.96
N LEU A 390 20.20 -3.35 15.54
CA LEU A 390 20.50 -1.92 15.62
C LEU A 390 20.68 -1.28 14.24
N ILE A 391 21.33 -1.95 13.28
CA ILE A 391 21.43 -1.46 11.89
C ILE A 391 20.03 -1.33 11.27
N ARG A 392 19.14 -2.31 11.48
CA ARG A 392 17.76 -2.22 10.96
C ARG A 392 16.99 -1.07 11.59
N GLN A 393 17.10 -0.88 12.90
CA GLN A 393 16.46 0.23 13.61
C GLN A 393 17.00 1.57 13.12
N ALA A 394 18.33 1.74 13.12
CA ALA A 394 19.00 2.95 12.66
C ALA A 394 18.64 3.31 11.21
N ARG A 395 18.44 2.31 10.33
CA ARG A 395 17.97 2.55 8.96
C ARG A 395 16.54 3.07 8.91
N LYS A 396 15.64 2.55 9.76
CA LYS A 396 14.27 3.07 9.88
C LYS A 396 14.27 4.50 10.41
N ASP A 397 15.00 4.74 11.50
CA ASP A 397 15.09 6.08 12.11
C ASP A 397 15.73 7.09 11.13
N LYS A 398 16.77 6.68 10.41
CA LYS A 398 17.36 7.50 9.34
C LYS A 398 16.35 7.84 8.26
N ALA A 399 15.55 6.87 7.80
CA ALA A 399 14.54 7.09 6.78
C ALA A 399 13.48 8.12 7.25
N MET A 400 13.08 8.05 8.52
CA MET A 400 12.17 9.03 9.11
C MET A 400 12.76 10.44 9.11
N VAL A 401 14.02 10.59 9.53
CA VAL A 401 14.75 11.88 9.54
C VAL A 401 14.93 12.44 8.13
N ASP A 402 15.31 11.59 7.17
CA ASP A 402 15.48 11.98 5.78
C ASP A 402 14.15 12.47 5.18
N SER A 403 13.05 11.73 5.43
CA SER A 403 11.70 12.11 5.01
C SER A 403 11.26 13.44 5.61
N TYR A 404 11.51 13.68 6.91
CA TYR A 404 11.20 14.95 7.57
C TYR A 404 11.95 16.13 6.96
N ASN A 405 13.27 15.99 6.77
CA ASN A 405 14.09 17.04 6.18
C ASN A 405 13.70 17.32 4.73
N PHE A 406 13.37 16.28 3.97
CA PHE A 406 12.85 16.41 2.62
C PHE A 406 11.52 17.19 2.61
N ALA A 407 10.57 16.80 3.48
CA ALA A 407 9.28 17.46 3.64
C ALA A 407 9.43 18.96 3.93
N ALA A 408 10.26 19.31 4.91
CA ALA A 408 10.51 20.71 5.29
C ALA A 408 11.15 21.55 4.17
N ASN A 409 11.90 20.93 3.26
CA ASN A 409 12.46 21.63 2.10
C ASN A 409 11.38 21.88 1.04
N ILE A 410 10.64 20.84 0.63
CA ILE A 410 9.63 20.96 -0.44
C ILE A 410 8.40 21.77 0.00
N GLU A 411 8.09 21.80 1.30
CA GLU A 411 7.06 22.67 1.86
C GLU A 411 7.41 24.15 1.64
N LYS A 412 8.67 24.55 1.88
CA LYS A 412 9.16 25.92 1.62
C LYS A 412 9.12 26.30 0.14
N GLU A 413 9.22 25.31 -0.73
CA GLU A 413 9.08 25.46 -2.18
C GLU A 413 7.61 25.53 -2.63
N GLY A 414 6.65 25.26 -1.72
CA GLY A 414 5.21 25.35 -1.97
C GLY A 414 4.53 24.04 -2.33
N TYR A 415 5.23 22.91 -2.34
CA TYR A 415 4.70 21.58 -2.65
C TYR A 415 4.00 20.95 -1.43
N LYS A 416 2.90 21.57 -0.98
CA LYS A 416 2.19 21.21 0.26
C LYS A 416 1.75 19.76 0.34
N MET A 417 1.26 19.19 -0.75
CA MET A 417 0.70 17.83 -0.77
C MET A 417 1.80 16.78 -0.65
N GLN A 418 2.89 16.94 -1.41
CA GLN A 418 4.07 16.09 -1.30
C GLN A 418 4.75 16.25 0.07
N ALA A 419 4.75 17.47 0.62
CA ALA A 419 5.23 17.72 1.98
C ALA A 419 4.40 16.98 3.03
N ALA A 420 3.06 17.02 2.93
CA ALA A 420 2.15 16.31 3.83
C ALA A 420 2.46 14.81 3.86
N MET A 421 2.64 14.21 2.69
CA MET A 421 3.00 12.79 2.53
C MET A 421 4.38 12.46 3.10
N ALA A 422 5.38 13.30 2.83
CA ALA A 422 6.73 13.10 3.33
C ALA A 422 6.81 13.25 4.86
N TYR A 423 6.05 14.18 5.45
CA TYR A 423 5.88 14.24 6.90
C TYR A 423 5.16 13.01 7.46
N GLY A 424 4.10 12.53 6.78
CA GLY A 424 3.41 11.30 7.18
C GLY A 424 4.35 10.08 7.18
N ALA A 425 5.21 9.97 6.15
CA ALA A 425 6.24 8.95 6.05
C ALA A 425 7.37 9.09 7.09
N ALA A 426 7.54 10.27 7.68
CA ALA A 426 8.46 10.48 8.80
C ALA A 426 7.94 9.90 10.12
N GLY A 427 6.67 9.49 10.18
CA GLY A 427 6.11 8.79 11.35
C GLY A 427 6.13 9.67 12.60
N ASP A 428 6.52 9.09 13.73
CA ASP A 428 6.58 9.76 15.03
C ASP A 428 7.82 10.65 15.22
N TYR A 429 8.53 11.00 14.15
CA TYR A 429 9.72 11.83 14.23
C TYR A 429 9.36 13.30 14.48
N GLU A 430 9.70 13.81 15.66
CA GLU A 430 9.45 15.20 16.07
C GLU A 430 7.96 15.59 15.98
N ASP A 431 7.62 16.62 15.22
CA ASP A 431 6.25 17.13 15.00
C ASP A 431 5.67 16.70 13.64
N ALA A 432 6.22 15.65 13.03
CA ALA A 432 5.87 15.27 11.65
C ALA A 432 4.39 14.93 11.46
N GLN A 433 3.77 14.12 12.34
CA GLN A 433 2.35 13.78 12.21
C GLN A 433 1.45 15.02 12.33
N GLU A 434 1.77 15.95 13.24
CA GLU A 434 1.02 17.20 13.41
C GLU A 434 1.11 18.05 12.14
N LYS A 435 2.32 18.24 11.59
CA LYS A 435 2.52 18.95 10.32
C LYS A 435 1.85 18.28 9.12
N SER A 436 1.96 16.95 9.03
CA SER A 436 1.30 16.17 7.99
C SER A 436 -0.20 16.41 8.03
N LYS A 437 -0.81 16.26 9.20
CA LYS A 437 -2.23 16.49 9.43
C LYS A 437 -2.65 17.93 9.08
N GLU A 438 -1.94 18.95 9.59
CA GLU A 438 -2.24 20.35 9.29
C GLU A 438 -2.23 20.63 7.78
N LEU A 439 -1.26 20.06 7.05
CA LEU A 439 -1.19 20.20 5.60
C LEU A 439 -2.34 19.47 4.93
N TRP A 440 -2.60 18.20 5.27
CA TRP A 440 -3.73 17.42 4.74
C TRP A 440 -5.07 18.14 4.96
N ASP A 441 -5.31 18.65 6.16
CA ASP A 441 -6.53 19.40 6.51
C ASP A 441 -6.67 20.72 5.71
N SER A 442 -5.56 21.27 5.21
CA SER A 442 -5.60 22.50 4.40
C SER A 442 -6.11 22.32 2.97
N PHE A 443 -6.15 21.08 2.45
CA PHE A 443 -6.57 20.81 1.06
C PHE A 443 -7.49 19.60 0.88
N LEU A 444 -7.65 18.72 1.87
CA LEU A 444 -8.62 17.63 1.80
C LEU A 444 -10.04 18.17 1.86
N LYS A 445 -10.85 17.74 0.88
CA LYS A 445 -12.30 17.91 0.94
C LYS A 445 -12.88 16.73 1.72
N ARG A 446 -13.16 16.95 3.00
CA ARG A 446 -13.74 15.93 3.91
C ARG A 446 -15.19 15.63 3.53
N LYS A 447 -15.57 14.35 3.41
CA LYS A 447 -16.98 13.94 3.31
C LYS A 447 -17.67 14.20 4.66
N THR A 448 -18.54 15.21 4.71
CA THR A 448 -19.34 15.54 5.91
C THR A 448 -20.68 14.84 5.94
N PHE A 449 -21.08 14.27 4.81
CA PHE A 449 -22.23 13.38 4.69
C PHE A 449 -21.92 12.38 3.57
N ASP A 450 -22.46 11.18 3.70
CA ASP A 450 -22.32 10.13 2.71
C ASP A 450 -23.59 9.27 2.69
N ALA A 451 -23.82 8.60 1.58
CA ALA A 451 -24.93 7.69 1.40
C ALA A 451 -24.46 6.49 0.58
N TYR A 452 -24.86 5.30 1.00
CA TYR A 452 -24.61 4.06 0.26
C TYR A 452 -25.71 3.06 0.61
N PHE A 453 -26.22 2.34 -0.39
CA PHE A 453 -27.40 1.49 -0.23
C PHE A 453 -28.56 2.24 0.43
N ASP A 454 -29.03 1.80 1.59
CA ASP A 454 -30.07 2.43 2.42
C ASP A 454 -29.50 3.26 3.59
N VAL A 455 -28.18 3.32 3.74
CA VAL A 455 -27.52 3.97 4.88
C VAL A 455 -27.19 5.41 4.55
N VAL A 456 -27.55 6.31 5.47
CA VAL A 456 -27.16 7.73 5.46
C VAL A 456 -26.34 8.04 6.69
N ALA A 457 -25.18 8.68 6.50
CA ALA A 457 -24.33 9.16 7.58
C ALA A 457 -24.09 10.66 7.43
N ILE A 458 -24.32 11.45 8.49
CA ILE A 458 -24.16 12.90 8.49
C ILE A 458 -23.35 13.34 9.70
N LYS A 459 -22.26 14.06 9.45
CA LYS A 459 -21.44 14.72 10.47
C LYS A 459 -21.81 16.20 10.57
N THR A 460 -22.31 16.61 11.74
CA THR A 460 -22.50 18.02 12.11
C THR A 460 -21.81 18.33 13.44
N GLY A 461 -20.94 19.35 13.45
CA GLY A 461 -20.22 19.77 14.67
C GLY A 461 -19.37 18.66 15.33
N GLY A 462 -18.93 17.66 14.57
CA GLY A 462 -18.16 16.51 15.07
C GLY A 462 -18.98 15.38 15.68
N THR A 463 -20.32 15.46 15.60
CA THR A 463 -21.25 14.38 15.96
C THR A 463 -21.79 13.75 14.68
N VAL A 464 -21.94 12.42 14.69
CA VAL A 464 -22.50 11.66 13.56
C VAL A 464 -23.94 11.28 13.87
N TYR A 465 -24.79 11.42 12.88
CA TYR A 465 -26.15 10.93 12.86
C TYR A 465 -26.26 9.92 11.73
N ALA A 466 -26.84 8.76 12.02
CA ALA A 466 -27.20 7.75 11.04
C ALA A 466 -28.60 7.21 11.34
N GLU A 467 -29.12 6.35 10.47
CA GLU A 467 -30.42 5.70 10.66
C GLU A 467 -30.55 5.03 12.03
N SER A 468 -31.78 4.86 12.51
CA SER A 468 -32.07 4.46 13.91
C SER A 468 -31.43 3.15 14.36
N GLU A 469 -31.13 2.25 13.42
CA GLU A 469 -30.48 0.97 13.68
C GLU A 469 -28.99 1.11 14.02
N TYR A 470 -28.34 2.21 13.63
CA TYR A 470 -26.93 2.51 13.92
C TYR A 470 -26.76 3.52 15.05
N SER A 471 -27.69 3.53 16.02
CA SER A 471 -27.72 4.56 17.08
C SER A 471 -26.44 4.69 17.92
N GLU A 472 -25.54 3.71 17.86
CA GLU A 472 -24.20 3.74 18.46
C GLU A 472 -23.30 4.85 17.89
N VAL A 473 -23.50 5.28 16.64
CA VAL A 473 -22.73 6.40 16.04
C VAL A 473 -22.94 7.73 16.78
N ASN A 474 -24.09 7.89 17.47
CA ASN A 474 -24.40 9.10 18.23
C ASN A 474 -23.43 9.32 19.42
N SER A 475 -22.77 8.24 19.86
CA SER A 475 -21.78 8.28 20.93
C SER A 475 -20.42 8.80 20.44
N TRP A 476 -20.16 8.76 19.13
CA TRP A 476 -18.89 9.16 18.56
C TRP A 476 -18.63 10.66 18.76
N LYS A 477 -17.35 10.99 18.95
CA LYS A 477 -16.86 12.35 19.19
C LYS A 477 -15.62 12.61 18.36
N GLY A 478 -15.44 13.88 17.96
CA GLY A 478 -14.26 14.29 17.21
C GLY A 478 -14.23 13.76 15.78
N ILE A 479 -15.38 13.34 15.22
CA ILE A 479 -15.43 12.78 13.86
C ILE A 479 -15.23 13.91 12.85
N VAL A 480 -14.23 13.76 11.98
CA VAL A 480 -13.90 14.73 10.92
C VAL A 480 -14.48 14.35 9.57
N GLU A 481 -14.74 13.06 9.33
CA GLU A 481 -15.21 12.51 8.06
C GLU A 481 -16.03 11.23 8.31
N VAL A 482 -17.04 10.99 7.46
CA VAL A 482 -17.90 9.81 7.53
C VAL A 482 -18.02 9.16 6.16
N SER A 483 -18.22 7.85 6.14
CA SER A 483 -18.59 7.12 4.94
C SER A 483 -19.61 6.03 5.28
N ALA A 484 -20.57 5.81 4.37
CA ALA A 484 -21.63 4.81 4.51
C ALA A 484 -21.26 3.55 3.71
N GLY A 485 -21.43 2.39 4.33
CA GLY A 485 -21.46 1.09 3.65
C GLY A 485 -22.89 0.56 3.53
N GLU A 486 -23.06 -0.68 3.06
CA GLU A 486 -24.40 -1.28 2.88
C GLU A 486 -25.15 -1.47 4.20
N ASP A 487 -24.47 -2.03 5.22
CA ASP A 487 -25.05 -2.32 6.54
C ASP A 487 -24.17 -1.81 7.69
N PHE A 488 -23.34 -0.80 7.41
CA PHE A 488 -22.41 -0.23 8.39
C PHE A 488 -22.06 1.22 8.08
N VAL A 489 -21.55 1.92 9.09
CA VAL A 489 -21.05 3.30 9.00
C VAL A 489 -19.61 3.34 9.50
N VAL A 490 -18.77 4.11 8.82
CA VAL A 490 -17.37 4.34 9.21
C VAL A 490 -17.18 5.82 9.53
N GLY A 491 -16.51 6.10 10.64
CA GLY A 491 -16.18 7.46 11.07
C GLY A 491 -14.67 7.64 11.28
N LEU A 492 -14.09 8.68 10.70
CA LEU A 492 -12.70 9.06 10.95
C LEU A 492 -12.65 10.13 12.04
N GLN A 493 -11.91 9.85 13.11
CA GLN A 493 -11.65 10.79 14.20
C GLN A 493 -10.52 11.77 13.83
N ASP A 494 -10.48 12.91 14.53
CA ASP A 494 -9.45 13.93 14.35
C ASP A 494 -8.03 13.43 14.70
N ASP A 495 -7.89 12.44 15.56
CA ASP A 495 -6.60 11.79 15.87
C ASP A 495 -6.15 10.77 14.81
N GLY A 496 -6.93 10.56 13.75
CA GLY A 496 -6.62 9.63 12.67
C GLY A 496 -7.06 8.19 12.92
N LYS A 497 -7.82 7.93 14.00
CA LYS A 497 -8.46 6.63 14.24
C LYS A 497 -9.76 6.47 13.47
N VAL A 498 -10.09 5.22 13.14
CA VAL A 498 -11.30 4.87 12.42
C VAL A 498 -12.23 4.08 13.32
N LEU A 499 -13.50 4.48 13.38
CA LEU A 499 -14.57 3.80 14.10
C LEU A 499 -15.51 3.12 13.11
N LEU A 500 -16.05 1.98 13.51
CA LEU A 500 -17.03 1.19 12.75
C LEU A 500 -18.28 0.99 13.60
N ALA A 501 -19.45 1.14 12.97
CA ALA A 501 -20.75 0.80 13.53
C ALA A 501 -21.51 -0.08 12.54
N GLY A 502 -22.20 -1.11 13.01
CA GLY A 502 -22.86 -2.11 12.16
C GLY A 502 -21.96 -3.30 11.78
N THR A 503 -22.43 -4.16 10.86
CA THR A 503 -21.76 -5.40 10.46
C THR A 503 -21.86 -5.60 8.95
N SER A 504 -20.75 -5.92 8.28
CA SER A 504 -20.75 -6.22 6.83
C SER A 504 -21.20 -7.65 6.49
N SER A 505 -21.97 -8.30 7.35
CA SER A 505 -22.34 -9.71 7.19
C SER A 505 -23.36 -9.86 6.06
N PHE A 506 -22.86 -10.20 4.87
CA PHE A 506 -23.68 -10.48 3.70
C PHE A 506 -24.63 -11.66 3.98
N TYR A 507 -25.89 -11.54 3.56
CA TYR A 507 -26.99 -12.50 3.80
C TYR A 507 -26.58 -13.98 3.59
N GLU A 508 -26.94 -14.85 4.56
CA GLU A 508 -26.79 -16.31 4.57
C GLU A 508 -27.63 -17.06 3.49
N THR A 509 -27.94 -16.47 2.32
CA THR A 509 -28.92 -17.04 1.36
C THR A 509 -28.34 -17.60 0.06
N VAL A 510 -27.06 -18.02 0.05
CA VAL A 510 -26.52 -18.85 -1.04
C VAL A 510 -25.41 -19.76 -0.48
N ASP A 511 -25.67 -21.08 -0.52
CA ASP A 511 -24.81 -22.18 -0.05
C ASP A 511 -23.42 -22.28 -0.75
N GLU A 512 -22.91 -21.23 -1.40
CA GLU A 512 -21.74 -21.31 -2.30
C GLU A 512 -20.63 -20.27 -2.06
N PHE A 513 -20.75 -19.34 -1.09
CA PHE A 513 -19.70 -18.35 -0.79
C PHE A 513 -19.27 -18.34 0.70
N ASP A 514 -18.61 -19.42 1.13
CA ASP A 514 -18.08 -19.64 2.49
C ASP A 514 -16.80 -18.81 2.83
N TYR A 515 -16.47 -17.75 2.08
CA TYR A 515 -15.17 -17.05 2.18
C TYR A 515 -15.24 -15.53 1.92
N LEU A 516 -16.19 -14.82 2.53
CA LEU A 516 -16.13 -13.35 2.59
C LEU A 516 -15.43 -12.93 3.88
N ASP A 517 -14.30 -12.24 3.78
CA ASP A 517 -13.68 -11.59 4.94
C ASP A 517 -14.56 -10.44 5.40
N ASP A 518 -15.04 -10.48 6.65
CA ASP A 518 -15.79 -9.38 7.26
C ASP A 518 -14.95 -8.09 7.32
N VAL A 519 -15.62 -6.93 7.21
CA VAL A 519 -15.05 -5.63 7.56
C VAL A 519 -14.82 -5.61 9.07
N LYS A 520 -13.55 -5.62 9.46
CA LYS A 520 -13.11 -5.62 10.87
C LYS A 520 -11.74 -4.98 11.02
N ASP A 521 -11.36 -4.75 12.27
CA ASP A 521 -10.04 -4.26 12.68
C ASP A 521 -9.67 -2.87 12.11
N VAL A 522 -10.66 -2.08 11.68
CA VAL A 522 -10.42 -0.69 11.26
C VAL A 522 -9.91 0.19 12.41
N GLU A 523 -10.23 -0.18 13.65
CA GLU A 523 -9.78 0.52 14.87
C GLU A 523 -8.27 0.40 15.11
N ASP A 524 -7.63 -0.62 14.52
CA ASP A 524 -6.18 -0.83 14.59
C ASP A 524 -5.42 0.01 13.53
N TRP A 525 -6.14 0.69 12.64
CA TRP A 525 -5.52 1.54 11.63
C TRP A 525 -4.97 2.82 12.25
N GLU A 526 -3.75 3.17 11.86
CA GLU A 526 -3.05 4.36 12.33
C GLU A 526 -2.78 5.33 11.20
N ASN A 527 -2.75 6.63 11.55
CA ASN A 527 -2.39 7.73 10.67
C ASN A 527 -3.31 7.86 9.45
N ILE A 528 -4.61 7.59 9.61
CA ILE A 528 -5.59 7.71 8.53
C ILE A 528 -5.98 9.18 8.34
N VAL A 529 -5.97 9.61 7.08
CA VAL A 529 -6.32 10.97 6.67
C VAL A 529 -7.57 11.03 5.80
N SER A 530 -8.10 9.92 5.29
CA SER A 530 -9.40 9.87 4.61
C SER A 530 -9.90 8.43 4.57
N ILE A 531 -11.23 8.25 4.51
CA ILE A 531 -11.90 6.94 4.51
C ILE A 531 -12.91 6.85 3.38
N SER A 532 -13.15 5.63 2.90
CA SER A 532 -14.21 5.33 1.95
C SER A 532 -14.75 3.92 2.20
N ALA A 533 -16.06 3.77 2.18
CA ALA A 533 -16.78 2.53 2.38
C ALA A 533 -17.70 2.21 1.19
N ASN A 534 -18.04 0.94 1.05
CA ASN A 534 -19.07 0.43 0.12
C ASN A 534 -19.76 -0.80 0.75
N SER A 535 -20.39 -1.65 -0.06
CA SER A 535 -21.08 -2.85 0.39
C SER A 535 -20.22 -3.85 1.16
N THR A 536 -18.98 -4.08 0.72
CA THR A 536 -18.21 -5.26 1.19
C THR A 536 -16.82 -4.96 1.71
N PHE A 537 -16.31 -3.73 1.56
CA PHE A 537 -14.99 -3.36 2.07
C PHE A 537 -14.86 -1.89 2.45
N VAL A 538 -13.86 -1.60 3.28
CA VAL A 538 -13.49 -0.24 3.71
C VAL A 538 -12.05 0.01 3.31
N ALA A 539 -11.76 1.22 2.86
CA ALA A 539 -10.41 1.68 2.57
C ALA A 539 -10.07 2.95 3.38
N GLY A 540 -8.83 3.01 3.84
CA GLY A 540 -8.26 4.16 4.54
C GLY A 540 -7.00 4.66 3.83
N LEU A 541 -6.98 5.94 3.50
CA LEU A 541 -5.80 6.63 3.01
C LEU A 541 -4.92 7.03 4.20
N LYS A 542 -3.67 6.58 4.24
CA LYS A 542 -2.69 6.96 5.26
C LYS A 542 -2.05 8.31 4.95
N SER A 543 -1.55 8.97 5.99
CA SER A 543 -0.87 10.26 5.89
C SER A 543 0.39 10.23 5.02
N ASP A 544 0.99 9.06 4.81
CA ASP A 544 2.12 8.82 3.90
C ASP A 544 1.71 8.57 2.43
N GLY A 545 0.41 8.58 2.14
CA GLY A 545 -0.18 8.34 0.82
C GLY A 545 -0.18 6.88 0.37
N THR A 546 -0.07 5.95 1.31
CA THR A 546 -0.40 4.52 1.12
C THR A 546 -1.86 4.24 1.50
N ILE A 547 -2.39 3.09 1.08
CA ILE A 547 -3.78 2.69 1.38
C ILE A 547 -3.78 1.40 2.21
N VAL A 548 -4.67 1.36 3.20
CA VAL A 548 -5.06 0.13 3.93
C VAL A 548 -6.51 -0.19 3.61
N ALA A 549 -6.87 -1.47 3.62
CA ALA A 549 -8.25 -1.92 3.38
C ALA A 549 -8.55 -3.20 4.16
N THR A 550 -9.83 -3.44 4.43
CA THR A 550 -10.37 -4.64 5.08
C THR A 550 -11.74 -4.97 4.46
N GLY A 551 -12.18 -6.23 4.52
CA GLY A 551 -13.39 -6.71 3.82
C GLY A 551 -13.08 -7.55 2.57
N TYR A 552 -14.10 -7.79 1.74
CA TYR A 552 -14.00 -8.67 0.57
C TYR A 552 -12.97 -8.20 -0.47
N ARG A 553 -12.10 -9.13 -0.92
CA ARG A 553 -11.09 -8.91 -1.97
C ARG A 553 -10.33 -7.59 -1.78
N ASN A 554 -9.80 -7.38 -0.57
CA ASN A 554 -9.05 -6.18 -0.20
C ASN A 554 -7.58 -6.17 -0.70
N ASP A 555 -7.15 -7.23 -1.38
CA ASP A 555 -5.78 -7.46 -1.86
C ASP A 555 -5.41 -6.61 -3.09
N TYR A 556 -6.39 -5.93 -3.70
CA TYR A 556 -6.23 -5.12 -4.90
C TYR A 556 -5.37 -3.86 -4.75
N LEU A 557 -5.26 -3.30 -3.53
CA LEU A 557 -4.55 -2.04 -3.29
C LEU A 557 -3.31 -2.13 -2.41
N THR A 558 -3.02 -3.31 -1.86
CA THR A 558 -1.78 -3.53 -1.10
C THR A 558 -0.56 -3.26 -1.99
N GLY A 559 -0.01 -2.04 -1.88
CA GLY A 559 1.17 -1.59 -2.64
C GLY A 559 0.97 -0.33 -3.50
N ALA A 560 -0.26 0.19 -3.64
CA ALA A 560 -0.47 1.51 -4.24
C ALA A 560 0.10 2.59 -3.32
N ASN A 561 0.91 3.48 -3.88
CA ASN A 561 1.53 4.60 -3.19
C ASN A 561 1.32 5.88 -4.00
N ASN A 562 1.65 7.02 -3.39
CA ASN A 562 1.49 8.32 -4.01
C ASN A 562 0.03 8.67 -4.31
N ILE A 563 -0.86 8.38 -3.36
CA ILE A 563 -2.31 8.62 -3.47
C ILE A 563 -2.72 9.80 -2.58
N VAL A 564 -3.67 10.61 -3.05
CA VAL A 564 -4.14 11.84 -2.40
C VAL A 564 -5.64 11.93 -2.21
N ALA A 565 -6.39 11.06 -2.87
CA ALA A 565 -7.80 10.82 -2.59
C ALA A 565 -8.15 9.39 -3.01
N ILE A 566 -9.13 8.80 -2.33
CA ILE A 566 -9.65 7.46 -2.61
C ILE A 566 -11.18 7.52 -2.71
N ASP A 567 -11.76 6.61 -3.49
CA ASP A 567 -13.20 6.32 -3.45
C ASP A 567 -13.43 4.85 -3.81
N THR A 568 -14.44 4.24 -3.20
CA THR A 568 -14.73 2.80 -3.29
C THR A 568 -16.09 2.55 -3.93
N GLY A 569 -16.11 1.74 -4.99
CA GLY A 569 -17.32 1.26 -5.67
C GLY A 569 -17.51 -0.24 -5.49
N TYR A 570 -18.49 -0.87 -6.13
CA TYR A 570 -18.76 -2.30 -5.93
C TYR A 570 -17.58 -3.17 -6.41
N GLY A 571 -16.85 -3.75 -5.46
CA GLY A 571 -15.68 -4.59 -5.71
C GLY A 571 -14.46 -3.89 -6.33
N HIS A 572 -14.42 -2.56 -6.41
CA HIS A 572 -13.29 -1.81 -6.96
C HIS A 572 -13.01 -0.52 -6.21
N ILE A 573 -11.78 -0.02 -6.35
CA ILE A 573 -11.31 1.19 -5.66
C ILE A 573 -10.46 2.03 -6.61
N VAL A 574 -10.64 3.34 -6.49
CA VAL A 574 -10.02 4.35 -7.32
C VAL A 574 -9.15 5.23 -6.45
N GLY A 575 -7.95 5.54 -6.93
CA GLY A 575 -6.98 6.40 -6.25
C GLY A 575 -6.52 7.53 -7.15
N LEU A 576 -6.64 8.77 -6.66
CA LEU A 576 -6.12 9.97 -7.33
C LEU A 576 -4.66 10.20 -6.93
N LYS A 577 -3.81 10.54 -7.91
CA LYS A 577 -2.41 10.91 -7.68
C LYS A 577 -2.21 12.43 -7.69
N PRO A 578 -1.15 12.95 -7.03
CA PRO A 578 -0.86 14.39 -7.00
C PRO A 578 -0.63 15.03 -8.39
N ASP A 579 -0.27 14.23 -9.39
CA ASP A 579 -0.05 14.68 -10.77
C ASP A 579 -1.36 14.77 -11.59
N GLY A 580 -2.51 14.47 -10.98
CA GLY A 580 -3.82 14.49 -11.62
C GLY A 580 -4.12 13.26 -12.47
N THR A 581 -3.32 12.19 -12.37
CA THR A 581 -3.63 10.88 -12.93
C THR A 581 -4.37 9.99 -11.93
N VAL A 582 -5.02 8.95 -12.44
CA VAL A 582 -5.87 8.04 -11.63
C VAL A 582 -5.41 6.60 -11.82
N VAL A 583 -5.47 5.83 -10.74
CA VAL A 583 -5.32 4.38 -10.75
C VAL A 583 -6.60 3.75 -10.22
N ALA A 584 -6.99 2.60 -10.75
CA ALA A 584 -8.14 1.85 -10.29
C ALA A 584 -7.78 0.36 -10.28
N TYR A 585 -8.26 -0.35 -9.27
CA TYR A 585 -8.01 -1.77 -9.06
C TYR A 585 -9.27 -2.47 -8.54
N GLY A 586 -9.36 -3.76 -8.79
CA GLY A 586 -10.48 -4.60 -8.36
C GLY A 586 -11.29 -5.12 -9.54
N ASN A 587 -12.59 -5.28 -9.32
CA ASN A 587 -13.51 -5.74 -10.35
C ASN A 587 -13.44 -4.81 -11.57
N ASN A 588 -13.27 -5.39 -12.75
CA ASN A 588 -13.25 -4.69 -14.02
C ASN A 588 -14.13 -5.38 -15.08
N ASP A 589 -15.05 -6.24 -14.66
CA ASP A 589 -15.96 -6.98 -15.56
C ASP A 589 -16.81 -6.02 -16.41
N ASN A 590 -17.10 -4.84 -15.85
CA ASN A 590 -17.81 -3.74 -16.51
C ASN A 590 -16.88 -2.57 -16.85
N GLY A 591 -15.56 -2.77 -17.00
CA GLY A 591 -14.64 -1.70 -17.40
C GLY A 591 -14.54 -0.51 -16.44
N GLN A 592 -15.05 -0.62 -15.22
CA GLN A 592 -15.06 0.44 -14.21
C GLN A 592 -13.64 0.88 -13.79
N CYS A 593 -12.64 0.02 -13.99
CA CYS A 593 -11.22 0.34 -13.74
C CYS A 593 -10.47 0.88 -14.98
N ASN A 594 -11.13 1.13 -16.13
CA ASN A 594 -10.47 1.59 -17.36
C ASN A 594 -10.11 3.10 -17.35
N VAL A 595 -9.43 3.53 -16.29
CA VAL A 595 -9.02 4.94 -16.06
C VAL A 595 -7.69 5.33 -16.74
N LYS A 596 -7.10 4.40 -17.52
CA LYS A 596 -5.81 4.63 -18.19
C LYS A 596 -5.89 5.83 -19.13
N GLY A 597 -4.99 6.80 -18.93
CA GLY A 597 -4.93 8.03 -19.74
C GLY A 597 -5.79 9.17 -19.21
N TRP A 598 -6.45 9.01 -18.07
CA TRP A 598 -7.07 10.13 -17.37
C TRP A 598 -5.98 11.07 -16.81
N THR A 599 -6.17 12.37 -17.02
CA THR A 599 -5.24 13.43 -16.62
C THR A 599 -6.01 14.63 -16.12
N ASP A 600 -5.32 15.53 -15.40
CA ASP A 600 -5.90 16.78 -14.88
C ASP A 600 -7.12 16.55 -13.97
N ILE A 601 -7.20 15.38 -13.34
CA ILE A 601 -8.27 15.01 -12.43
C ILE A 601 -8.05 15.67 -11.07
N VAL A 602 -9.12 16.21 -10.48
CA VAL A 602 -9.12 16.91 -9.19
C VAL A 602 -10.08 16.28 -8.18
N ALA A 603 -11.02 15.45 -8.63
CA ALA A 603 -11.87 14.62 -7.78
C ALA A 603 -12.25 13.34 -8.52
N ILE A 604 -12.52 12.28 -7.77
CA ILE A 604 -12.94 10.97 -8.27
C ILE A 604 -14.21 10.55 -7.54
N SER A 605 -15.04 9.75 -8.21
CA SER A 605 -16.11 9.02 -7.55
C SER A 605 -16.33 7.66 -8.20
N ALA A 606 -16.53 6.62 -7.40
CA ALA A 606 -16.73 5.24 -7.82
C ALA A 606 -18.16 4.80 -7.47
N GLY A 607 -18.93 4.42 -8.49
CA GLY A 607 -20.28 3.88 -8.34
C GLY A 607 -20.26 2.36 -8.21
N GLU A 608 -21.40 1.68 -8.37
CA GLU A 608 -21.39 0.20 -8.40
C GLU A 608 -20.62 -0.33 -9.61
N TYR A 609 -20.96 0.17 -10.81
CA TYR A 609 -20.47 -0.41 -12.08
C TYR A 609 -19.67 0.57 -12.94
N HIS A 610 -19.39 1.78 -12.45
CA HIS A 610 -18.66 2.81 -13.19
C HIS A 610 -17.77 3.66 -12.31
N THR A 611 -16.85 4.38 -12.93
CA THR A 611 -16.01 5.39 -12.27
C THR A 611 -16.13 6.73 -12.99
N VAL A 612 -16.13 7.82 -12.24
CA VAL A 612 -16.19 9.20 -12.75
C VAL A 612 -15.03 10.03 -12.20
N GLY A 613 -14.43 10.87 -13.04
CA GLY A 613 -13.36 11.80 -12.70
C GLY A 613 -13.73 13.23 -13.08
N LEU A 614 -13.62 14.16 -12.12
CA LEU A 614 -13.75 15.59 -12.36
C LEU A 614 -12.41 16.18 -12.79
N ARG A 615 -12.38 16.80 -13.96
CA ARG A 615 -11.20 17.53 -14.46
C ARG A 615 -11.13 18.94 -13.89
N LYS A 616 -9.92 19.47 -13.82
CA LYS A 616 -9.61 20.84 -13.37
C LYS A 616 -10.33 21.94 -14.17
N ASP A 617 -10.71 21.66 -15.41
CA ASP A 617 -11.46 22.59 -16.27
C ASP A 617 -12.98 22.57 -16.03
N GLY A 618 -13.46 21.78 -15.07
CA GLY A 618 -14.88 21.67 -14.72
C GLY A 618 -15.66 20.71 -15.63
N THR A 619 -14.99 19.87 -16.43
CA THR A 619 -15.61 18.78 -17.21
C THR A 619 -15.46 17.43 -16.51
N LEU A 620 -16.25 16.43 -16.94
CA LEU A 620 -16.17 15.06 -16.40
C LEU A 620 -15.62 14.07 -17.43
N VAL A 621 -14.97 13.03 -16.91
CA VAL A 621 -14.66 11.79 -17.62
C VAL A 621 -15.29 10.65 -16.86
N SER A 622 -15.67 9.60 -17.56
CA SER A 622 -16.30 8.43 -16.98
C SER A 622 -15.83 7.19 -17.71
N THR A 623 -15.90 6.05 -17.03
CA THR A 623 -15.63 4.75 -17.64
C THR A 623 -16.57 3.69 -17.09
N GLU A 624 -17.09 2.93 -18.04
CA GLU A 624 -17.78 1.65 -17.91
C GLU A 624 -17.57 0.92 -19.25
N PHE A 625 -17.75 -0.39 -19.28
CA PHE A 625 -17.65 -1.21 -20.47
C PHE A 625 -19.03 -1.29 -21.10
N ILE A 626 -19.12 -0.71 -22.29
CA ILE A 626 -20.25 -0.81 -23.20
C ILE A 626 -19.81 -1.82 -24.27
N ASP A 627 -20.68 -2.77 -24.58
CA ASP A 627 -20.56 -3.87 -25.56
C ASP A 627 -20.08 -5.23 -25.01
N ASN A 628 -20.84 -5.83 -24.09
CA ASN A 628 -20.96 -7.29 -24.07
C ASN A 628 -22.20 -7.73 -24.88
N PRO A 629 -22.05 -8.21 -26.13
CA PRO A 629 -23.18 -8.67 -26.94
C PRO A 629 -23.85 -9.94 -26.38
N ASP A 630 -23.23 -10.60 -25.40
CA ASP A 630 -23.71 -11.82 -24.75
C ASP A 630 -24.33 -11.59 -23.35
N SER A 631 -24.40 -10.34 -22.86
CA SER A 631 -25.17 -10.04 -21.64
C SER A 631 -26.64 -9.78 -21.97
N ASP A 632 -27.55 -10.56 -21.38
CA ASP A 632 -29.00 -10.29 -21.39
C ASP A 632 -29.37 -8.97 -20.66
N TYR A 633 -28.39 -8.33 -20.02
CA TYR A 633 -28.48 -6.95 -19.56
C TYR A 633 -28.07 -6.01 -20.69
N ASP A 634 -29.01 -5.15 -21.10
CA ASP A 634 -28.78 -4.01 -22.00
C ASP A 634 -27.76 -3.07 -21.31
N SER A 635 -26.45 -3.31 -21.49
CA SER A 635 -25.38 -2.75 -20.63
C SER A 635 -25.10 -1.25 -20.85
N TYR A 636 -25.94 -0.57 -21.62
CA TYR A 636 -25.92 0.88 -21.78
C TYR A 636 -27.00 1.50 -20.90
N SER A 637 -26.63 1.82 -19.66
CA SER A 637 -27.50 2.47 -18.69
C SER A 637 -27.17 3.96 -18.53
N GLY A 638 -26.57 4.64 -19.51
CA GLY A 638 -26.43 6.11 -19.54
C GLY A 638 -25.77 6.82 -18.33
N GLN A 639 -25.25 6.08 -17.33
CA GLN A 639 -24.65 6.62 -16.12
C GLN A 639 -23.27 7.25 -16.40
N CYS A 640 -22.66 6.86 -17.52
CA CYS A 640 -21.45 7.46 -18.06
C CYS A 640 -21.70 8.57 -19.12
N ASP A 641 -22.94 8.97 -19.43
CA ASP A 641 -23.26 9.97 -20.48
C ASP A 641 -22.87 11.42 -20.14
N VAL A 642 -21.96 11.61 -19.19
CA VAL A 642 -21.48 12.92 -18.73
C VAL A 642 -20.76 13.71 -19.84
N ARG A 643 -20.10 13.02 -20.78
CA ARG A 643 -19.41 13.65 -21.91
C ARG A 643 -20.37 14.04 -23.03
N GLU A 644 -21.29 13.14 -23.38
CA GLU A 644 -22.27 13.39 -24.45
C GLU A 644 -23.29 14.47 -24.04
N ALA A 645 -23.65 14.51 -22.77
CA ALA A 645 -24.50 15.56 -22.20
C ALA A 645 -23.80 16.93 -22.09
N GLY A 646 -22.49 17.02 -22.38
CA GLY A 646 -21.74 18.28 -22.45
C GLY A 646 -21.61 19.01 -21.11
N TRP A 647 -21.50 18.28 -20.00
CA TRP A 647 -21.41 18.86 -18.66
C TRP A 647 -20.15 19.72 -18.49
N LYS A 648 -20.33 20.93 -17.96
CA LYS A 648 -19.28 21.94 -17.74
C LYS A 648 -19.55 22.71 -16.46
N ASP A 649 -18.51 23.37 -15.97
CA ASP A 649 -18.52 24.16 -14.74
C ASP A 649 -18.87 23.33 -13.50
N ILE A 650 -18.51 22.04 -13.49
CA ILE A 650 -18.77 21.10 -12.40
C ILE A 650 -17.78 21.33 -11.24
N VAL A 651 -18.28 21.27 -10.01
CA VAL A 651 -17.51 21.49 -8.77
C VAL A 651 -17.60 20.34 -7.76
N ALA A 652 -18.55 19.43 -7.94
CA ALA A 652 -18.69 18.19 -7.17
C ALA A 652 -19.39 17.12 -8.00
N VAL A 653 -19.09 15.86 -7.71
CA VAL A 653 -19.67 14.69 -8.39
C VAL A 653 -19.80 13.54 -7.39
N ALA A 654 -20.85 12.73 -7.54
CA ALA A 654 -21.02 11.45 -6.87
C ALA A 654 -21.58 10.43 -7.86
N ALA A 655 -21.05 9.22 -7.81
CA ALA A 655 -21.49 8.08 -8.60
C ALA A 655 -22.30 7.14 -7.70
N GLY A 656 -23.55 6.87 -8.08
CA GLY A 656 -24.41 5.90 -7.40
C GLY A 656 -24.35 4.52 -8.07
N ASP A 657 -25.41 3.74 -7.88
CA ASP A 657 -25.55 2.41 -8.48
C ASP A 657 -25.55 2.47 -10.02
N THR A 658 -26.58 3.10 -10.60
CA THR A 658 -26.79 3.21 -12.05
C THR A 658 -26.99 4.66 -12.52
N TYR A 659 -26.45 5.62 -11.76
CA TYR A 659 -26.53 7.04 -12.10
C TYR A 659 -25.31 7.84 -11.61
N THR A 660 -25.12 9.01 -12.21
CA THR A 660 -24.13 10.00 -11.79
C THR A 660 -24.84 11.32 -11.52
N ILE A 661 -24.53 11.94 -10.38
CA ILE A 661 -25.02 13.27 -9.98
C ILE A 661 -23.85 14.24 -9.87
N ALA A 662 -24.03 15.47 -10.33
CA ALA A 662 -23.00 16.50 -10.26
C ALA A 662 -23.57 17.88 -9.95
N VAL A 663 -22.75 18.70 -9.29
CA VAL A 663 -23.07 20.08 -8.91
C VAL A 663 -22.31 21.03 -9.81
N LYS A 664 -23.03 21.98 -10.42
CA LYS A 664 -22.45 23.11 -11.14
C LYS A 664 -22.00 24.21 -10.18
N SER A 665 -21.04 25.02 -10.61
CA SER A 665 -20.56 26.21 -9.89
C SER A 665 -21.64 27.26 -9.59
N ASP A 666 -22.77 27.22 -10.32
CA ASP A 666 -23.96 28.06 -10.07
C ASP A 666 -24.97 27.43 -9.08
N GLY A 667 -24.63 26.28 -8.50
CA GLY A 667 -25.45 25.57 -7.51
C GLY A 667 -26.61 24.76 -8.09
N ARG A 668 -26.68 24.57 -9.42
CA ARG A 668 -27.60 23.62 -10.05
C ARG A 668 -27.04 22.21 -10.04
N VAL A 669 -27.93 21.23 -10.07
CA VAL A 669 -27.61 19.81 -10.10
C VAL A 669 -27.90 19.23 -11.49
N LEU A 670 -27.02 18.36 -11.95
CA LEU A 670 -27.18 17.56 -13.15
C LEU A 670 -27.18 16.08 -12.77
N VAL A 671 -28.00 15.28 -13.44
CA VAL A 671 -28.10 13.84 -13.24
C VAL A 671 -28.10 13.14 -14.59
N THR A 672 -27.41 12.02 -14.69
CA THR A 672 -27.54 11.07 -15.80
C THR A 672 -27.72 9.67 -15.23
N SER A 673 -28.57 8.84 -15.83
CA SER A 673 -29.03 7.56 -15.27
C SER A 673 -29.55 6.63 -16.36
N GLY A 674 -29.60 5.33 -16.10
CA GLY A 674 -30.06 4.34 -17.09
C GLY A 674 -31.41 3.73 -16.88
N TYR A 675 -31.82 3.63 -15.63
CA TYR A 675 -33.03 2.91 -15.25
C TYR A 675 -33.99 3.72 -14.37
N GLY A 676 -33.73 5.01 -14.15
CA GLY A 676 -34.65 5.86 -13.39
C GLY A 676 -34.12 7.27 -13.20
N TYR A 677 -34.98 8.25 -13.51
CA TYR A 677 -34.74 9.66 -13.25
C TYR A 677 -34.75 9.91 -11.73
N VAL A 678 -33.74 10.60 -11.18
CA VAL A 678 -33.83 11.13 -9.81
C VAL A 678 -34.84 12.29 -9.85
N GLU A 679 -36.07 12.03 -9.42
CA GLU A 679 -37.14 13.01 -9.44
C GLU A 679 -36.77 14.26 -8.61
N GLU A 680 -37.28 15.41 -9.03
CA GLU A 680 -37.19 16.70 -8.32
C GLU A 680 -35.82 17.42 -8.30
N THR A 681 -34.73 16.83 -8.81
CA THR A 681 -33.40 17.49 -8.84
C THR A 681 -33.37 18.79 -9.65
N GLU A 682 -34.24 18.92 -10.66
CA GLU A 682 -34.43 20.15 -11.44
C GLU A 682 -34.91 21.34 -10.60
N SER A 683 -35.47 21.11 -9.42
CA SER A 683 -35.91 22.16 -8.49
C SER A 683 -34.79 22.59 -7.52
N TRP A 684 -33.74 21.79 -7.37
CA TRP A 684 -32.67 22.03 -6.40
C TRP A 684 -31.80 23.20 -6.82
N ARG A 685 -31.55 24.12 -5.91
CA ARG A 685 -30.78 25.34 -6.15
C ARG A 685 -29.82 25.57 -5.00
N LYS A 686 -28.72 26.26 -5.31
CA LYS A 686 -27.68 26.62 -4.34
C LYS A 686 -27.05 25.40 -3.64
N ILE A 687 -26.96 24.29 -4.36
CA ILE A 687 -26.35 23.06 -3.86
C ILE A 687 -24.83 23.24 -3.80
N ILE A 688 -24.23 22.80 -2.70
CA ILE A 688 -22.78 22.87 -2.44
C ILE A 688 -22.13 21.47 -2.32
N GLY A 689 -22.93 20.42 -2.16
CA GLY A 689 -22.47 19.03 -2.11
C GLY A 689 -23.55 18.04 -2.49
N VAL A 690 -23.13 16.85 -2.94
CA VAL A 690 -24.00 15.72 -3.29
C VAL A 690 -23.40 14.42 -2.79
N ALA A 691 -24.25 13.44 -2.48
CA ALA A 691 -23.90 12.05 -2.21
C ALA A 691 -24.92 11.14 -2.91
N ALA A 692 -24.51 9.92 -3.23
CA ALA A 692 -25.29 9.01 -4.06
C ALA A 692 -25.50 7.67 -3.34
N GLY A 693 -26.73 7.41 -2.90
CA GLY A 693 -27.16 6.08 -2.44
C GLY A 693 -27.60 5.20 -3.62
N GLN A 694 -28.08 3.99 -3.33
CA GLN A 694 -28.43 3.01 -4.37
C GLN A 694 -29.54 3.51 -5.30
N SER A 695 -30.66 3.97 -4.73
CA SER A 695 -31.82 4.46 -5.50
C SER A 695 -32.25 5.87 -5.08
N TYR A 696 -31.36 6.63 -4.43
CA TYR A 696 -31.63 8.01 -4.03
C TYR A 696 -30.35 8.84 -3.99
N ALA A 697 -30.50 10.15 -4.18
CA ALA A 697 -29.44 11.11 -4.04
C ALA A 697 -29.71 12.05 -2.85
N LEU A 698 -28.65 12.46 -2.19
CA LEU A 698 -28.66 13.54 -1.19
C LEU A 698 -27.95 14.76 -1.74
N ALA A 699 -28.46 15.93 -1.39
CA ALA A 699 -27.80 17.20 -1.65
C ALA A 699 -27.76 18.06 -0.39
N LEU A 700 -26.68 18.83 -0.25
CA LEU A 700 -26.54 19.84 0.79
C LEU A 700 -26.59 21.22 0.14
N ASP A 701 -27.52 22.06 0.58
CA ASP A 701 -27.58 23.46 0.13
C ASP A 701 -26.67 24.40 0.95
N ASP A 702 -26.53 25.64 0.50
CA ASP A 702 -25.69 26.66 1.14
C ASP A 702 -26.23 27.17 2.48
N ASP A 703 -27.48 26.86 2.80
CA ASP A 703 -28.13 27.12 4.09
C ASP A 703 -27.92 25.95 5.09
N GLY A 704 -27.29 24.85 4.64
CA GLY A 704 -26.99 23.67 5.46
C GLY A 704 -28.14 22.67 5.58
N CYS A 705 -29.14 22.76 4.71
CA CYS A 705 -30.25 21.82 4.65
C CYS A 705 -29.92 20.63 3.75
N LEU A 706 -30.28 19.43 4.22
CA LEU A 706 -30.20 18.21 3.43
C LEU A 706 -31.48 18.06 2.59
N ILE A 707 -31.31 17.80 1.30
CA ILE A 707 -32.37 17.59 0.34
C ILE A 707 -32.24 16.15 -0.18
N TYR A 708 -33.37 15.47 -0.33
CA TYR A 708 -33.48 14.08 -0.76
C TYR A 708 -34.23 14.00 -2.09
N GLY A 709 -33.76 13.14 -3.01
CA GLY A 709 -34.46 12.80 -4.24
C GLY A 709 -34.31 11.32 -4.57
N SER A 710 -35.36 10.66 -5.05
CA SER A 710 -35.40 9.22 -5.31
C SER A 710 -35.47 8.89 -6.81
N THR A 711 -35.02 7.69 -7.19
CA THR A 711 -35.32 7.04 -8.47
C THR A 711 -36.52 6.08 -8.27
N ASN A 712 -37.60 6.17 -9.05
CA ASN A 712 -38.78 5.26 -8.93
C ASN A 712 -38.38 3.79 -9.29
N ASN A 713 -38.91 2.66 -8.79
CA ASN A 713 -40.20 2.21 -8.22
C ASN A 713 -40.11 1.60 -6.79
N TYR A 714 -38.94 1.59 -6.13
CA TYR A 714 -38.79 1.07 -4.76
C TYR A 714 -39.13 2.10 -3.66
N ALA A 715 -39.63 3.28 -4.05
CA ALA A 715 -40.02 4.38 -3.15
C ALA A 715 -41.06 4.02 -2.06
N SER A 716 -41.69 2.83 -2.14
CA SER A 716 -42.60 2.34 -1.09
C SER A 716 -41.92 1.67 0.09
N GLN A 717 -40.62 1.35 -0.01
CA GLN A 717 -39.86 0.65 1.05
C GLN A 717 -38.77 1.50 1.69
N ILE A 718 -38.23 2.50 0.98
CA ILE A 718 -37.24 3.42 1.56
C ILE A 718 -37.97 4.35 2.55
N ARG A 719 -37.67 4.21 3.84
CA ARG A 719 -38.11 5.20 4.83
C ARG A 719 -37.46 6.52 4.44
N LYS A 720 -38.26 7.59 4.29
CA LYS A 720 -37.68 8.93 4.20
C LYS A 720 -36.78 9.13 5.44
N PRO A 721 -35.47 9.39 5.27
CA PRO A 721 -34.56 9.56 6.39
C PRO A 721 -34.95 10.75 7.29
#